data_AF-A0A1V5Y5B9-F1
#
_entry.id   AF-A0A1V5Y5B9-F1
#
_cell.length_a   1.000
_cell.length_b   1.000
_cell.length_c   1.000
_cell.angle_alpha   90.00
_cell.angle_beta   90.00
_cell.angle_gamma   90.00
#
_symmetry.space_group_name_H-M   'P 1'
#
loop_
_entity.id
_entity.type
_entity.pdbx_description
1 polymer ?
#
loop_
_entity_poly.entity_id
_entity_poly.type
_entity_poly.pdbx_seq_one_letter_code
_entity_poly.pdbx_strand_id
1 'polypeptide(L)'
;MIALGGEVEFQEEIQGGAFFPKLFFRWQGALIICNKTLETQPCPALETFQHYGKGDDAIVKVNRMFLYFAFAVFGMIASLARTDYMKFDIVIHGGSFSAPAAALAAARTNPDSRILLIEPTDWQGGQATAQGVSAIDNAWHNPGATLMRTEPEKYYPADYLDFLNRLKNKPVEAPGEGMAPNGAAWVSREAFDPRTGAWLLDQMVSEYPNITLMKLTVVKDVKTSDVVDQFGAGKIITELTLIQRLPINGYKPFDNFLSKEVLDWYEPADSAEYQKIIHKVEPLNPAKGLVVIDASEFGDVMVLSDAVYTVGRELTTEKIADDGTLPALDEDGSQAYVFPFCMLATNEFLPENEIMNWFDNYDVYFQQQSNSYFSFGSHNWISIWTYRRLKCAGSPINSSSVYIGDVSMQNWYPGNDYPYKTMYKDIAAAAAEKSDWHGGIFTDSLAEAELHAICWYFYMKANKSVSWNTVYPYGNHAMNMMGTGKGLSRLPYIRCGRRIVGLFNFRITDRYFVPAAVMPPTSFRFYDSVGIGNYAADIHPSKISSGITPSVPTPAPFYIPYRSLGSVNVRNLLACGKQMAQSFVANSAYRLHPIEWASGSAAGVAAGLMARDGKTNYALLEIPALRELQQKVNANSPISWAAYDGSPIPSDNGELIVNDFKTIVAGTPFQVEIYHLNAAYVDVYLNGQFIGRTNYKANGRFVLDMTNAPSGSVNFMAMCCDADGKVLDILGTITAVEEILIIDNDDPACHLEGSWDTRTQAQPGKYGNSYSLSWGTNAASKATWEFLITKSGLYEIATWYPSAFNRAEDAPFTVHHARGVTTVPINQRLNGGMWNKIGDFFFDRNTAGKVVLTNAIANTADLVVADAIRIKWISPQTGVDSWVLYGR
;
A
#
# COMPACT_ATOMS: atom_id res chain seq x y z
N MET A 1 2.69 -21.10 46.14
CA MET A 1 3.59 -21.05 47.32
C MET A 1 3.87 -19.62 47.76
N ILE A 2 4.42 -18.73 46.91
CA ILE A 2 4.49 -17.28 47.20
C ILE A 2 3.08 -16.69 47.40
N ALA A 3 2.11 -17.09 46.56
CA ALA A 3 0.69 -16.73 46.73
C ALA A 3 0.02 -17.26 48.02
N LEU A 4 0.72 -18.11 48.79
CA LEU A 4 0.26 -18.67 50.07
C LEU A 4 1.11 -18.17 51.26
N GLY A 5 1.89 -17.10 51.09
CA GLY A 5 2.66 -16.45 52.16
C GLY A 5 4.01 -17.09 52.49
N GLY A 6 4.60 -17.88 51.59
CA GLY A 6 5.96 -18.41 51.74
C GLY A 6 7.03 -17.44 51.25
N GLU A 7 8.16 -17.36 51.95
CA GLU A 7 9.33 -16.56 51.57
C GLU A 7 10.31 -17.39 50.72
N VAL A 8 10.86 -16.75 49.68
CA VAL A 8 11.89 -17.33 48.80
C VAL A 8 13.12 -16.44 48.90
N GLU A 9 14.25 -17.04 49.26
CA GLU A 9 15.52 -16.34 49.41
C GLU A 9 16.57 -16.98 48.48
N PHE A 10 17.27 -16.14 47.73
CA PHE A 10 18.41 -16.55 46.91
C PHE A 10 19.69 -16.23 47.68
N GLN A 11 20.54 -17.24 47.88
CA GLN A 11 21.89 -17.03 48.39
C GLN A 11 22.93 -17.67 47.47
N GLU A 12 24.01 -16.93 47.25
CA GLU A 12 25.18 -17.38 46.52
C GLU A 12 26.19 -17.98 47.51
N GLU A 13 26.62 -19.22 47.28
CA GLU A 13 27.65 -19.87 48.07
C GLU A 13 28.88 -20.12 47.20
N ILE A 14 30.06 -19.66 47.66
CA ILE A 14 31.32 -19.87 46.96
C ILE A 14 31.97 -21.15 47.49
N GLN A 15 32.05 -22.18 46.64
CA GLN A 15 32.88 -23.36 46.89
C GLN A 15 33.88 -23.54 45.74
N GLY A 16 35.17 -23.62 46.07
CA GLY A 16 36.22 -23.92 45.09
C GLY A 16 36.40 -22.90 43.95
N GLY A 17 35.91 -21.66 44.12
CA GLY A 17 36.03 -20.60 43.12
C GLY A 17 34.95 -20.57 42.04
N ALA A 18 33.88 -21.38 42.15
CA ALA A 18 32.72 -21.34 41.27
C ALA A 18 31.44 -20.94 42.04
N PHE A 19 30.59 -20.13 41.40
CA PHE A 19 29.30 -19.68 41.93
C PHE A 19 28.20 -20.69 41.61
N PHE A 20 27.47 -21.13 42.65
CA PHE A 20 26.30 -21.99 42.48
C PHE A 20 25.08 -21.33 43.13
N PRO A 21 24.01 -21.00 42.37
CA PRO A 21 22.78 -20.49 42.95
C PRO A 21 22.04 -21.64 43.67
N LYS A 22 21.76 -21.47 44.97
CA LYS A 22 20.87 -22.36 45.73
C LYS A 22 19.55 -21.66 46.02
N LEU A 23 18.46 -22.41 45.84
CA LEU A 23 17.11 -21.93 46.08
C LEU A 23 16.63 -22.43 47.45
N PHE A 24 16.37 -21.50 48.37
CA PHE A 24 15.88 -21.81 49.71
C PHE A 24 14.40 -21.46 49.82
N PHE A 25 13.62 -22.41 50.36
CA PHE A 25 12.20 -22.19 50.63
C PHE A 25 11.93 -22.29 52.12
N ARG A 26 11.25 -21.27 52.67
CA ARG A 26 10.70 -21.32 54.03
C ARG A 26 9.18 -21.27 53.99
N TRP A 27 8.55 -22.25 54.65
CA TRP A 27 7.11 -22.28 54.86
C TRP A 27 6.80 -22.81 56.27
N GLN A 28 6.10 -22.01 57.08
CA GLN A 28 5.71 -22.34 58.46
C GLN A 28 6.86 -22.90 59.35
N GLY A 29 8.06 -22.32 59.24
CA GLY A 29 9.21 -22.71 60.06
C GLY A 29 10.01 -23.91 59.56
N ALA A 30 9.58 -24.58 58.47
CA ALA A 30 10.36 -25.65 57.83
C ALA A 30 11.23 -25.09 56.69
N LEU A 31 12.51 -25.44 56.69
CA LEU A 31 13.46 -25.10 55.62
C LEU A 31 13.55 -26.29 54.63
N ILE A 32 13.25 -26.03 53.36
CA ILE A 32 13.38 -27.01 52.28
C ILE A 32 14.54 -26.58 51.37
N ILE A 33 15.54 -27.45 51.23
CA ILE A 33 16.74 -27.20 50.43
C ILE A 33 16.69 -28.07 49.17
N CYS A 34 16.73 -27.45 47.99
CA CYS A 34 16.91 -28.17 46.73
C CYS A 34 18.41 -28.32 46.43
N ASN A 35 18.95 -29.54 46.52
CA ASN A 35 20.37 -29.83 46.36
C ASN A 35 20.77 -30.32 44.95
N LYS A 36 20.02 -29.96 43.89
CA LYS A 36 20.43 -30.29 42.51
C LYS A 36 20.65 -29.04 41.66
N THR A 37 21.83 -29.00 41.05
CA THR A 37 22.20 -28.12 39.95
C THR A 37 21.23 -28.32 38.77
N LEU A 38 20.81 -27.22 38.15
CA LEU A 38 19.95 -27.19 36.97
C LEU A 38 20.64 -27.89 35.79
N GLU A 39 20.32 -29.15 35.55
CA GLU A 39 20.56 -29.85 34.28
C GLU A 39 19.24 -30.28 33.64
N THR A 40 19.24 -30.30 32.31
CA THR A 40 18.12 -30.22 31.36
C THR A 40 17.30 -31.49 31.15
N GLN A 41 16.91 -32.23 32.20
CA GLN A 41 15.99 -33.38 32.07
C GLN A 41 14.83 -33.42 33.07
N PRO A 42 13.64 -33.92 32.68
CA PRO A 42 12.50 -34.08 33.59
C PRO A 42 12.79 -35.17 34.61
N CYS A 43 12.62 -34.83 35.89
CA CYS A 43 12.97 -35.66 37.05
C CYS A 43 12.09 -36.94 37.15
N PRO A 44 12.66 -38.16 37.06
CA PRO A 44 11.96 -39.38 37.43
C PRO A 44 12.29 -39.78 38.88
N ALA A 45 11.23 -39.97 39.66
CA ALA A 45 11.20 -40.64 40.97
C ALA A 45 11.94 -39.99 42.17
N LEU A 46 11.15 -39.82 43.24
CA LEU A 46 11.54 -39.42 44.59
C LEU A 46 12.44 -40.48 45.26
N GLU A 47 13.71 -40.17 45.49
CA GLU A 47 14.50 -40.86 46.52
C GLU A 47 15.29 -39.86 47.37
N THR A 48 15.06 -39.95 48.69
CA THR A 48 15.79 -39.38 49.84
C THR A 48 15.65 -37.87 50.14
N PHE A 49 14.87 -37.56 51.18
CA PHE A 49 15.01 -36.34 51.99
C PHE A 49 15.88 -36.68 53.21
N GLN A 50 17.00 -35.98 53.41
CA GLN A 50 17.77 -36.05 54.66
C GLN A 50 17.38 -34.90 55.58
N HIS A 51 17.03 -35.25 56.82
CA HIS A 51 16.68 -34.31 57.89
C HIS A 51 17.94 -33.90 58.65
N TYR A 52 18.18 -32.60 58.81
CA TYR A 52 19.09 -32.08 59.84
C TYR A 52 18.28 -31.29 60.86
N GLY A 53 18.27 -31.76 62.11
CA GLY A 53 17.61 -31.08 63.23
C GLY A 53 17.34 -32.03 64.41
N LYS A 54 18.13 -31.90 65.47
CA LYS A 54 17.86 -32.48 66.79
C LYS A 54 16.91 -31.55 67.56
N GLY A 55 15.83 -32.08 68.12
CA GLY A 55 15.02 -31.39 69.13
C GLY A 55 13.51 -31.44 68.86
N ASP A 56 12.87 -32.40 69.53
CA ASP A 56 11.47 -32.65 69.89
C ASP A 56 10.30 -31.81 69.32
N ASP A 57 9.28 -32.58 68.90
CA ASP A 57 7.84 -32.32 68.82
C ASP A 57 7.26 -31.35 67.76
N ALA A 58 7.06 -31.89 66.54
CA ALA A 58 5.80 -31.75 65.77
C ALA A 58 5.78 -32.71 64.57
N ILE A 59 5.14 -33.87 64.71
CA ILE A 59 4.88 -34.80 63.59
C ILE A 59 3.76 -34.21 62.72
N VAL A 60 4.10 -33.47 61.67
CA VAL A 60 3.15 -33.19 60.58
C VAL A 60 3.21 -34.36 59.60
N LYS A 61 2.31 -35.34 59.77
CA LYS A 61 2.01 -36.33 58.73
C LYS A 61 1.36 -35.61 57.56
N VAL A 62 2.15 -35.12 56.61
CA VAL A 62 1.62 -34.66 55.32
C VAL A 62 1.06 -35.87 54.60
N ASN A 63 -0.27 -35.95 54.57
CA ASN A 63 -1.00 -37.09 54.03
C ASN A 63 -0.68 -37.20 52.53
N ARG A 64 -0.30 -38.38 52.02
CA ARG A 64 0.01 -38.60 50.58
C ARG A 64 -1.11 -38.09 49.68
N MET A 65 -2.35 -38.14 50.17
CA MET A 65 -3.54 -37.63 49.49
C MET A 65 -3.51 -36.10 49.30
N PHE A 66 -2.89 -35.33 50.21
CA PHE A 66 -2.73 -33.88 50.08
C PHE A 66 -1.65 -33.50 49.07
N LEU A 67 -0.61 -34.32 48.92
CA LEU A 67 0.39 -34.19 47.85
C LEU A 67 -0.22 -34.54 46.49
N TYR A 68 -1.01 -35.61 46.38
CA TYR A 68 -1.75 -35.90 45.14
C TYR A 68 -2.79 -34.83 44.82
N PHE A 69 -3.48 -34.27 45.82
CA PHE A 69 -4.44 -33.18 45.61
C PHE A 69 -3.73 -31.88 45.23
N ALA A 70 -2.59 -31.55 45.87
CA ALA A 70 -1.78 -30.40 45.50
C ALA A 70 -1.20 -30.56 44.09
N PHE A 71 -0.68 -31.73 43.70
CA PHE A 71 -0.19 -31.99 42.34
C PHE A 71 -1.32 -32.06 41.30
N ALA A 72 -2.52 -32.55 41.65
CA ALA A 72 -3.69 -32.49 40.77
C ALA A 72 -4.20 -31.05 40.58
N VAL A 73 -4.16 -30.24 41.64
CA VAL A 73 -4.49 -28.81 41.58
C VAL A 73 -3.39 -28.03 40.85
N PHE A 74 -2.11 -28.35 41.04
CA PHE A 74 -0.99 -27.76 40.27
C PHE A 74 -0.99 -28.22 38.81
N GLY A 75 -1.42 -29.45 38.52
CA GLY A 75 -1.63 -29.95 37.17
C GLY A 75 -2.84 -29.29 36.48
N MET A 76 -3.92 -29.02 37.21
CA MET A 76 -5.05 -28.22 36.72
C MET A 76 -4.72 -26.73 36.57
N ILE A 77 -3.86 -26.16 37.43
CA ILE A 77 -3.40 -24.77 37.31
C ILE A 77 -2.38 -24.64 36.17
N ALA A 78 -1.61 -25.69 35.86
CA ALA A 78 -0.70 -25.74 34.72
C ALA A 78 -1.42 -25.91 33.36
N SER A 79 -2.70 -26.30 33.36
CA SER A 79 -3.53 -26.41 32.15
C SER A 79 -4.45 -25.20 31.91
N LEU A 80 -4.30 -24.12 32.69
CA LEU A 80 -4.93 -22.85 32.38
C LEU A 80 -4.04 -22.10 31.39
N ALA A 81 -4.56 -21.85 30.19
CA ALA A 81 -3.88 -21.08 29.15
C ALA A 81 -3.22 -19.83 29.77
N ARG A 82 -1.89 -19.77 29.69
CA ARG A 82 -1.10 -18.67 30.24
C ARG A 82 -1.44 -17.41 29.43
N THR A 83 -2.19 -16.51 30.06
CA THR A 83 -2.53 -15.22 29.46
C THR A 83 -1.45 -14.21 29.85
N ASP A 84 -0.65 -13.79 28.88
CA ASP A 84 0.38 -12.77 29.06
C ASP A 84 -0.12 -11.42 28.51
N TYR A 85 0.08 -10.34 29.27
CA TYR A 85 -0.26 -8.98 28.84
C TYR A 85 0.96 -8.30 28.25
N MET A 86 0.81 -7.78 27.03
CA MET A 86 1.85 -7.08 26.29
C MET A 86 1.41 -5.67 25.94
N LYS A 87 2.39 -4.76 25.83
CA LYS A 87 2.15 -3.34 25.57
C LYS A 87 2.96 -2.87 24.40
N PHE A 88 2.31 -2.36 23.36
CA PHE A 88 2.93 -1.91 22.10
C PHE A 88 2.28 -0.62 21.61
N ASP A 89 2.99 0.14 20.78
CA ASP A 89 2.41 1.32 20.11
C ASP A 89 1.78 0.93 18.78
N ILE A 90 2.43 0.00 18.06
CA ILE A 90 2.04 -0.45 16.72
C ILE A 90 1.95 -1.97 16.71
N VAL A 91 0.86 -2.51 16.16
CA VAL A 91 0.70 -3.94 15.87
C VAL A 91 0.51 -4.12 14.38
N ILE A 92 1.31 -5.00 13.79
CA ILE A 92 1.24 -5.36 12.37
C ILE A 92 0.91 -6.85 12.31
N HIS A 93 -0.29 -7.17 11.84
CA HIS A 93 -0.69 -8.55 11.59
C HIS A 93 -0.36 -8.89 10.14
N GLY A 94 0.57 -9.81 9.91
CA GLY A 94 1.21 -9.98 8.61
C GLY A 94 1.22 -11.41 8.10
N GLY A 95 0.73 -11.63 6.88
CA GLY A 95 0.90 -12.87 6.10
C GLY A 95 1.18 -12.62 4.62
N SER A 96 1.29 -11.34 4.24
CA SER A 96 1.58 -10.86 2.88
C SER A 96 3.02 -10.36 2.77
N PHE A 97 3.41 -9.89 1.58
CA PHE A 97 4.74 -9.29 1.39
C PHE A 97 4.81 -7.82 1.86
N SER A 98 3.67 -7.19 2.16
CA SER A 98 3.62 -5.82 2.67
C SER A 98 3.92 -5.72 4.17
N ALA A 99 3.79 -6.81 4.93
CA ALA A 99 3.98 -6.82 6.38
C ALA A 99 5.42 -6.50 6.84
N PRO A 100 6.48 -7.19 6.35
CA PRO A 100 7.85 -6.81 6.72
C PRO A 100 8.20 -5.40 6.24
N ALA A 101 7.70 -4.98 5.06
CA ALA A 101 7.88 -3.61 4.56
C ALA A 101 7.30 -2.56 5.52
N ALA A 102 6.10 -2.83 6.06
CA ALA A 102 5.45 -1.95 7.03
C ALA A 102 6.21 -1.90 8.36
N ALA A 103 6.72 -3.02 8.84
CA ALA A 103 7.48 -3.07 10.09
C ALA A 103 8.79 -2.28 10.00
N LEU A 104 9.56 -2.48 8.92
CA LEU A 104 10.80 -1.75 8.65
C LEU A 104 10.54 -0.24 8.53
N ALA A 105 9.50 0.15 7.79
CA ALA A 105 9.15 1.55 7.61
C ALA A 105 8.65 2.23 8.88
N ALA A 106 7.84 1.54 9.70
CA ALA A 106 7.38 2.03 10.99
C ALA A 106 8.55 2.24 11.97
N ALA A 107 9.46 1.26 12.04
CA ALA A 107 10.62 1.31 12.93
C ALA A 107 11.56 2.48 12.62
N ARG A 108 11.79 2.75 11.33
CA ARG A 108 12.57 3.94 10.91
C ARG A 108 11.85 5.25 11.16
N THR A 109 10.53 5.28 10.96
CA THR A 109 9.75 6.51 11.04
C THR A 109 9.62 7.02 12.47
N ASN A 110 9.45 6.10 13.42
CA ASN A 110 9.37 6.40 14.85
C ASN A 110 10.24 5.41 15.65
N PRO A 111 11.55 5.66 15.79
CA PRO A 111 12.47 4.78 16.50
C PRO A 111 12.12 4.54 17.98
N ASP A 112 11.34 5.44 18.59
CA ASP A 112 10.90 5.34 19.99
C ASP A 112 9.67 4.44 20.15
N SER A 113 9.00 4.04 19.06
CA SER A 113 7.84 3.16 19.12
C SER A 113 8.23 1.71 19.35
N ARG A 114 7.43 1.00 20.15
CA ARG A 114 7.51 -0.46 20.27
C ARG A 114 6.54 -1.10 19.28
N ILE A 115 7.09 -1.88 18.35
CA ILE A 115 6.36 -2.49 17.24
C ILE A 115 6.25 -3.99 17.45
N LEU A 116 5.04 -4.52 17.31
CA LEU A 116 4.78 -5.96 17.29
C LEU A 116 4.44 -6.37 15.86
N LEU A 117 5.29 -7.18 15.23
CA LEU A 117 5.02 -7.84 13.96
C LEU A 117 4.62 -9.30 14.23
N ILE A 118 3.43 -9.69 13.79
CA ILE A 118 2.86 -11.02 13.99
C ILE A 118 2.79 -11.71 12.64
N GLU A 119 3.23 -12.96 12.57
CA GLU A 119 3.20 -13.81 11.37
C GLU A 119 2.48 -15.14 11.67
N PRO A 120 1.36 -15.45 10.99
CA PRO A 120 0.64 -16.72 11.16
C PRO A 120 1.49 -17.96 10.85
N THR A 121 2.48 -17.84 9.98
CA THR A 121 3.37 -18.95 9.62
C THR A 121 4.72 -18.86 10.35
N ASP A 122 5.64 -19.79 10.06
CA ASP A 122 7.04 -19.70 10.49
C ASP A 122 7.90 -18.85 9.52
N TRP A 123 7.34 -18.39 8.39
CA TRP A 123 8.04 -17.62 7.36
C TRP A 123 7.39 -16.26 7.09
N GLN A 124 8.15 -15.18 7.22
CA GLN A 124 7.70 -13.87 6.76
C GLN A 124 7.73 -13.76 5.24
N GLY A 125 6.89 -12.89 4.68
CA GLY A 125 7.00 -12.41 3.30
C GLY A 125 5.91 -12.87 2.33
N GLY A 126 4.91 -13.60 2.83
CA GLY A 126 3.69 -13.95 2.08
C GLY A 126 3.95 -14.52 0.70
N GLN A 127 3.45 -13.85 -0.36
CA GLN A 127 3.58 -14.30 -1.75
C GLN A 127 5.02 -14.60 -2.17
N ALA A 128 6.00 -13.85 -1.66
CA ALA A 128 7.42 -14.02 -2.00
C ALA A 128 8.03 -15.29 -1.38
N THR A 129 7.44 -15.83 -0.31
CA THR A 129 8.04 -16.86 0.55
C THR A 129 7.01 -17.90 1.01
N ALA A 130 6.18 -17.61 2.01
CA ALA A 130 5.25 -18.53 2.64
C ALA A 130 4.19 -19.08 1.67
N GLN A 131 3.79 -18.30 0.66
CA GLN A 131 2.90 -18.76 -0.40
C GLN A 131 3.65 -19.25 -1.65
N GLY A 132 4.99 -19.16 -1.67
CA GLY A 132 5.83 -19.87 -2.63
C GLY A 132 5.97 -19.26 -4.03
N VAL A 133 5.50 -18.03 -4.29
CA VAL A 133 5.66 -17.33 -5.59
C VAL A 133 7.00 -16.60 -5.66
N SER A 134 8.09 -17.28 -5.32
CA SER A 134 9.45 -16.73 -5.27
C SER A 134 10.11 -16.48 -6.63
N ALA A 135 9.31 -16.46 -7.70
CA ALA A 135 9.67 -15.88 -8.98
C ALA A 135 8.82 -14.63 -9.13
N ILE A 136 9.37 -13.47 -8.79
CA ILE A 136 8.57 -12.27 -8.57
C ILE A 136 7.93 -11.75 -9.87
N ASP A 137 6.66 -11.38 -9.79
CA ASP A 137 5.98 -10.63 -10.85
C ASP A 137 6.34 -9.13 -10.73
N ASN A 138 7.15 -8.65 -11.67
CA ASN A 138 7.65 -7.28 -11.74
C ASN A 138 6.99 -6.47 -12.85
N ALA A 139 7.34 -5.18 -12.96
CA ALA A 139 6.84 -4.31 -14.02
C ALA A 139 6.89 -4.95 -15.41
N TRP A 140 5.72 -5.07 -16.03
CA TRP A 140 5.56 -5.78 -17.30
C TRP A 140 5.91 -4.92 -18.52
N HIS A 141 5.64 -3.61 -18.46
CA HIS A 141 5.87 -2.68 -19.57
C HIS A 141 6.59 -1.40 -19.14
N ASN A 142 6.94 -0.57 -20.12
CA ASN A 142 7.64 0.69 -19.88
C ASN A 142 6.74 1.76 -19.23
N PRO A 143 7.34 2.68 -18.44
CA PRO A 143 8.76 2.78 -18.14
C PRO A 143 9.21 1.84 -17.02
N GLY A 144 8.32 1.26 -16.21
CA GLY A 144 8.69 0.45 -15.04
C GLY A 144 9.63 -0.69 -15.41
N ALA A 145 9.34 -1.39 -16.52
CA ALA A 145 10.18 -2.48 -17.02
C ALA A 145 11.59 -2.04 -17.46
N THR A 146 11.76 -0.77 -17.87
CA THR A 146 13.06 -0.17 -18.17
C THR A 146 13.73 0.32 -16.89
N LEU A 147 13.03 1.08 -16.04
CA LEU A 147 13.56 1.64 -14.79
C LEU A 147 14.10 0.55 -13.86
N MET A 148 13.36 -0.55 -13.67
CA MET A 148 13.86 -1.67 -12.86
C MET A 148 15.18 -2.28 -13.35
N ARG A 149 15.57 -2.03 -14.62
CA ARG A 149 16.83 -2.51 -15.22
C ARG A 149 17.93 -1.46 -15.19
N THR A 150 17.60 -0.19 -15.41
CA THR A 150 18.59 0.87 -15.63
C THR A 150 18.78 1.75 -14.41
N GLU A 151 17.71 1.99 -13.65
CA GLU A 151 17.64 2.91 -12.51
C GLU A 151 16.70 2.32 -11.42
N PRO A 152 17.04 1.13 -10.88
CA PRO A 152 16.13 0.36 -10.02
C PRO A 152 15.67 1.11 -8.77
N GLU A 153 16.45 2.05 -8.26
CA GLU A 153 16.12 2.97 -7.15
C GLU A 153 14.97 3.94 -7.46
N LYS A 154 14.65 4.15 -8.74
CA LYS A 154 13.50 4.96 -9.17
C LYS A 154 12.20 4.15 -9.25
N TYR A 155 12.27 2.82 -9.12
CA TYR A 155 11.10 1.93 -9.18
C TYR A 155 10.87 1.19 -7.86
N TYR A 156 11.91 0.57 -7.32
CA TYR A 156 11.81 -0.24 -6.11
C TYR A 156 12.04 0.58 -4.85
N PRO A 157 11.31 0.30 -3.76
CA PRO A 157 11.66 0.78 -2.43
C PRO A 157 13.08 0.33 -2.02
N ALA A 158 13.79 1.14 -1.25
CA ALA A 158 15.19 0.87 -0.89
C ALA A 158 15.36 -0.41 -0.07
N ASP A 159 14.43 -0.72 0.86
CA ASP A 159 14.47 -2.00 1.58
C ASP A 159 14.21 -3.21 0.66
N TYR A 160 13.34 -3.03 -0.34
CA TYR A 160 13.09 -4.07 -1.32
C TYR A 160 14.35 -4.32 -2.16
N LEU A 161 15.07 -3.26 -2.52
CA LEU A 161 16.36 -3.38 -3.19
C LEU A 161 17.41 -4.04 -2.31
N ASP A 162 17.45 -3.71 -1.03
CA ASP A 162 18.34 -4.38 -0.08
C ASP A 162 18.03 -5.88 0.00
N PHE A 163 16.75 -6.25 0.11
CA PHE A 163 16.29 -7.64 0.06
C PHE A 163 16.77 -8.35 -1.22
N LEU A 164 16.55 -7.77 -2.40
CA LEU A 164 17.03 -8.32 -3.67
C LEU A 164 18.56 -8.43 -3.74
N ASN A 165 19.28 -7.44 -3.22
CA ASN A 165 20.74 -7.44 -3.23
C ASN A 165 21.33 -8.49 -2.30
N ARG A 166 20.71 -8.74 -1.15
CA ARG A 166 21.09 -9.82 -0.23
C ARG A 166 20.75 -11.20 -0.80
N LEU A 167 19.65 -11.34 -1.56
CA LEU A 167 19.35 -12.56 -2.31
C LEU A 167 20.40 -12.86 -3.39
N LYS A 168 20.82 -11.82 -4.14
CA LYS A 168 21.90 -11.94 -5.15
C LYS A 168 23.23 -12.32 -4.53
N ASN A 169 23.57 -11.68 -3.42
CA ASN A 169 24.82 -11.89 -2.68
C ASN A 169 24.58 -12.78 -1.46
N LYS A 170 23.89 -13.91 -1.67
CA LYS A 170 23.43 -14.81 -0.63
C LYS A 170 24.49 -15.02 0.47
N PRO A 171 24.21 -14.65 1.73
CA PRO A 171 25.12 -14.92 2.84
C PRO A 171 25.39 -16.43 3.00
N VAL A 172 26.58 -16.78 3.48
CA VAL A 172 27.04 -18.18 3.58
C VAL A 172 26.17 -18.98 4.54
N GLU A 173 25.73 -18.35 5.61
CA GLU A 173 24.85 -18.87 6.66
C GLU A 173 23.39 -18.96 6.24
N ALA A 174 22.99 -18.25 5.16
CA ALA A 174 21.60 -18.27 4.72
C ALA A 174 21.24 -19.67 4.16
N PRO A 175 20.07 -20.23 4.50
CA PRO A 175 19.62 -21.51 3.97
C PRO A 175 19.28 -21.40 2.49
N GLY A 176 19.15 -22.54 1.81
CA GLY A 176 18.70 -22.59 0.41
C GLY A 176 19.77 -22.18 -0.61
N GLU A 177 19.32 -21.88 -1.83
CA GLU A 177 20.17 -21.67 -3.01
C GLU A 177 20.37 -20.20 -3.38
N GLY A 178 19.71 -19.26 -2.68
CA GLY A 178 19.77 -17.84 -3.02
C GLY A 178 18.98 -17.52 -4.30
N MET A 179 19.44 -16.50 -5.03
CA MET A 179 18.80 -16.08 -6.28
C MET A 179 19.24 -16.93 -7.47
N ALA A 180 18.28 -17.38 -8.28
CA ALA A 180 18.56 -17.98 -9.57
C ALA A 180 19.22 -16.96 -10.51
N PRO A 181 20.08 -17.40 -11.45
CA PRO A 181 20.67 -16.48 -12.42
C PRO A 181 19.61 -15.72 -13.23
N ASN A 182 19.84 -14.42 -13.43
CA ASN A 182 18.95 -13.57 -14.21
C ASN A 182 18.70 -14.15 -15.61
N GLY A 183 17.43 -14.32 -15.97
CA GLY A 183 17.03 -14.89 -17.27
C GLY A 183 16.85 -16.41 -17.28
N ALA A 184 17.09 -17.10 -16.16
CA ALA A 184 16.83 -18.53 -16.04
C ALA A 184 15.33 -18.88 -15.94
N ALA A 185 14.51 -17.96 -15.41
CA ALA A 185 13.06 -17.99 -15.45
C ALA A 185 12.58 -17.01 -16.53
N TRP A 186 11.65 -17.40 -17.42
CA TRP A 186 11.23 -16.48 -18.50
C TRP A 186 10.15 -15.48 -18.09
N VAL A 187 9.40 -15.74 -17.01
CA VAL A 187 8.39 -14.78 -16.51
C VAL A 187 8.97 -13.75 -15.56
N SER A 188 10.09 -14.08 -14.92
CA SER A 188 10.68 -13.24 -13.89
C SER A 188 12.19 -13.15 -14.05
N ARG A 189 12.71 -11.94 -13.81
CA ARG A 189 14.15 -11.72 -13.64
C ARG A 189 14.63 -12.12 -12.25
N GLU A 190 13.71 -12.18 -11.30
CA GLU A 190 13.97 -12.26 -9.88
C GLU A 190 13.31 -13.51 -9.31
N ALA A 191 13.92 -14.65 -9.64
CA ALA A 191 13.56 -15.93 -9.05
C ALA A 191 14.58 -16.34 -8.00
N PHE A 192 14.13 -16.86 -6.87
CA PHE A 192 15.00 -17.24 -5.75
C PHE A 192 14.40 -18.37 -4.91
N ASP A 193 15.22 -18.97 -4.07
CA ASP A 193 14.82 -19.95 -3.08
C ASP A 193 14.06 -19.26 -1.91
N PRO A 194 12.76 -19.56 -1.69
CA PRO A 194 11.97 -18.94 -0.62
C PRO A 194 12.55 -19.14 0.78
N ARG A 195 13.33 -20.19 1.02
CA ARG A 195 13.99 -20.42 2.32
C ARG A 195 15.01 -19.33 2.60
N THR A 196 15.78 -18.94 1.58
CA THR A 196 16.70 -17.81 1.66
C THR A 196 15.93 -16.51 1.86
N GLY A 197 14.85 -16.31 1.11
CA GLY A 197 14.01 -15.11 1.20
C GLY A 197 13.42 -14.92 2.61
N ALA A 198 12.81 -15.95 3.18
CA ALA A 198 12.23 -15.90 4.52
C ALA A 198 13.29 -15.60 5.60
N TRP A 199 14.46 -16.25 5.51
CA TRP A 199 15.58 -16.00 6.42
C TRP A 199 16.09 -14.57 6.33
N LEU A 200 16.21 -14.01 5.12
CA LEU A 200 16.66 -12.63 4.93
C LEU A 200 15.70 -11.60 5.51
N LEU A 201 14.38 -11.81 5.37
CA LEU A 201 13.38 -10.94 5.98
C LEU A 201 13.46 -10.97 7.51
N ASP A 202 13.73 -12.14 8.11
CA ASP A 202 14.01 -12.22 9.55
C ASP A 202 15.25 -11.41 9.93
N GLN A 203 16.34 -11.51 9.16
CA GLN A 203 17.56 -10.75 9.42
C GLN A 203 17.31 -9.24 9.33
N MET A 204 16.67 -8.79 8.25
CA MET A 204 16.37 -7.37 8.04
C MET A 204 15.50 -6.81 9.16
N VAL A 205 14.47 -7.54 9.61
CA VAL A 205 13.65 -7.12 10.75
C VAL A 205 14.44 -7.10 12.06
N SER A 206 15.34 -8.08 12.28
CA SER A 206 16.16 -8.16 13.48
C SER A 206 17.19 -7.04 13.64
N GLU A 207 17.50 -6.32 12.57
CA GLU A 207 18.36 -5.12 12.60
C GLU A 207 17.71 -3.96 13.37
N TYR A 208 16.41 -4.01 13.62
CA TYR A 208 15.64 -3.00 14.33
C TYR A 208 15.25 -3.49 15.73
N PRO A 209 15.90 -3.00 16.80
CA PRO A 209 15.68 -3.51 18.17
C PRO A 209 14.29 -3.17 18.72
N ASN A 210 13.58 -2.23 18.10
CA ASN A 210 12.25 -1.82 18.48
C ASN A 210 11.12 -2.63 17.81
N ILE A 211 11.47 -3.62 16.97
CA ILE A 211 10.54 -4.60 16.42
C ILE A 211 10.61 -5.90 17.23
N THR A 212 9.45 -6.37 17.70
CA THR A 212 9.27 -7.73 18.21
C THR A 212 8.55 -8.56 17.14
N LEU A 213 9.22 -9.58 16.61
CA LEU A 213 8.63 -10.54 15.67
C LEU A 213 8.07 -11.75 16.42
N MET A 214 6.79 -12.05 16.23
CA MET A 214 6.10 -13.22 16.76
C MET A 214 5.54 -14.07 15.62
N LYS A 215 6.23 -15.18 15.32
CA LYS A 215 5.81 -16.17 14.33
C LYS A 215 4.82 -17.17 14.90
N LEU A 216 4.19 -17.95 14.03
CA LEU A 216 3.17 -18.94 14.36
C LEU A 216 2.08 -18.36 15.27
N THR A 217 1.68 -17.12 15.00
CA THR A 217 0.79 -16.36 15.86
C THR A 217 -0.35 -15.76 15.05
N VAL A 218 -1.59 -15.91 15.51
CA VAL A 218 -2.80 -15.36 14.84
C VAL A 218 -3.57 -14.45 15.79
N VAL A 219 -4.42 -13.58 15.23
CA VAL A 219 -5.40 -12.79 15.98
C VAL A 219 -6.67 -13.62 16.18
N LYS A 220 -7.07 -13.81 17.45
CA LYS A 220 -8.31 -14.51 17.82
C LYS A 220 -9.47 -13.57 18.08
N ASP A 221 -9.21 -12.41 18.67
CA ASP A 221 -10.23 -11.43 19.04
C ASP A 221 -9.69 -9.99 18.98
N VAL A 222 -10.57 -9.03 18.71
CA VAL A 222 -10.26 -7.60 18.66
C VAL A 222 -11.32 -6.83 19.42
N LYS A 223 -10.91 -6.10 20.47
CA LYS A 223 -11.82 -5.21 21.19
C LYS A 223 -11.79 -3.81 20.62
N THR A 224 -12.98 -3.28 20.37
CA THR A 224 -13.17 -1.91 19.90
C THR A 224 -13.95 -1.07 20.89
N SER A 225 -13.75 0.24 20.83
CA SER A 225 -14.58 1.25 21.49
C SER A 225 -15.19 2.15 20.43
N ASP A 226 -16.43 2.59 20.63
CA ASP A 226 -17.10 3.51 19.71
C ASP A 226 -16.54 4.93 19.87
N VAL A 227 -16.46 5.65 18.76
CA VAL A 227 -16.05 7.06 18.70
C VAL A 227 -17.00 7.83 17.79
N VAL A 228 -17.27 9.08 18.12
CA VAL A 228 -17.99 10.01 17.24
C VAL A 228 -17.12 11.25 17.09
N ASP A 229 -16.72 11.54 15.86
CA ASP A 229 -15.87 12.68 15.52
C ASP A 229 -16.43 13.43 14.29
N GLN A 230 -15.67 14.38 13.77
CA GLN A 230 -16.04 15.16 12.58
C GLN A 230 -16.22 14.30 11.31
N PHE A 231 -15.82 13.03 11.33
CA PHE A 231 -15.99 12.07 10.24
C PHE A 231 -17.16 11.11 10.50
N GLY A 232 -17.95 11.35 11.54
CA GLY A 232 -19.13 10.56 11.91
C GLY A 232 -18.85 9.52 13.00
N ALA A 233 -19.77 8.57 13.13
CA ALA A 233 -19.58 7.43 14.02
C ALA A 233 -18.51 6.48 13.48
N GLY A 234 -17.72 5.91 14.38
CA GLY A 234 -16.65 4.98 14.05
C GLY A 234 -16.22 4.19 15.28
N LYS A 235 -15.08 3.51 15.17
CA LYS A 235 -14.48 2.65 16.19
C LYS A 235 -12.99 2.91 16.34
N ILE A 236 -12.45 2.54 17.50
CA ILE A 236 -11.01 2.50 17.80
C ILE A 236 -10.69 1.13 18.39
N ILE A 237 -9.69 0.45 17.85
CA ILE A 237 -9.15 -0.80 18.41
C ILE A 237 -8.41 -0.48 19.71
N THR A 238 -8.73 -1.21 20.78
CA THR A 238 -8.21 -0.98 22.14
C THR A 238 -7.39 -2.15 22.66
N GLU A 239 -7.66 -3.37 22.20
CA GLU A 239 -6.94 -4.59 22.58
C GLU A 239 -7.01 -5.61 21.44
N LEU A 240 -5.95 -6.39 21.25
CA LEU A 240 -5.98 -7.62 20.45
C LEU A 240 -5.70 -8.83 21.34
N THR A 241 -6.42 -9.92 21.13
CA THR A 241 -6.08 -11.24 21.70
C THR A 241 -5.41 -12.08 20.63
N LEU A 242 -4.21 -12.57 20.93
CA LEU A 242 -3.39 -13.38 20.04
C LEU A 242 -3.26 -14.80 20.57
N ILE A 243 -3.12 -15.76 19.65
CA ILE A 243 -2.76 -17.15 19.96
C ILE A 243 -1.42 -17.43 19.30
N GLN A 244 -0.39 -17.60 20.11
CA GLN A 244 0.91 -18.07 19.67
C GLN A 244 1.01 -19.57 19.84
N ARG A 245 1.49 -20.25 18.79
CA ARG A 245 1.70 -21.70 18.77
C ARG A 245 3.18 -22.01 18.95
N LEU A 246 3.50 -22.81 19.96
CA LEU A 246 4.84 -23.34 20.21
C LEU A 246 4.86 -24.84 19.87
N PRO A 247 5.62 -25.26 18.85
CA PRO A 247 5.73 -26.68 18.51
C PRO A 247 6.25 -27.50 19.70
N ILE A 248 5.61 -28.64 19.97
CA ILE A 248 6.00 -29.58 21.03
C ILE A 248 6.23 -30.98 20.46
N ASN A 249 6.78 -31.89 21.27
CA ASN A 249 6.98 -33.30 20.91
C ASN A 249 7.78 -33.54 19.61
N GLY A 250 8.62 -32.57 19.22
CA GLY A 250 9.44 -32.65 17.99
C GLY A 250 8.67 -32.41 16.70
N TYR A 251 7.39 -32.01 16.77
CA TYR A 251 6.60 -31.65 15.60
C TYR A 251 7.23 -30.44 14.89
N LYS A 252 7.28 -30.48 13.55
CA LYS A 252 7.77 -29.37 12.73
C LYS A 252 6.57 -28.66 12.09
N PRO A 253 6.46 -27.33 12.23
CA PRO A 253 5.42 -26.56 11.58
C PRO A 253 5.24 -26.92 10.10
N PHE A 254 3.98 -27.09 9.68
CA PHE A 254 3.61 -27.45 8.31
C PHE A 254 4.11 -28.82 7.86
N ASP A 255 4.28 -29.78 8.79
CA ASP A 255 4.48 -31.19 8.44
C ASP A 255 3.20 -31.83 7.87
N ASN A 256 2.01 -31.29 8.20
CA ASN A 256 0.74 -31.68 7.63
C ASN A 256 0.23 -30.66 6.59
N PHE A 257 -0.92 -30.97 5.98
CA PHE A 257 -1.65 -30.06 5.12
C PHE A 257 -2.23 -28.87 5.90
N LEU A 258 -2.25 -27.69 5.28
CA LEU A 258 -2.83 -26.48 5.87
C LEU A 258 -4.31 -26.70 6.21
N SER A 259 -5.04 -27.40 5.34
CA SER A 259 -6.46 -27.72 5.55
C SER A 259 -6.74 -28.53 6.82
N LYS A 260 -5.72 -29.20 7.39
CA LYS A 260 -5.81 -29.99 8.63
C LYS A 260 -5.37 -29.23 9.88
N GLU A 261 -4.57 -28.18 9.71
CA GLU A 261 -3.94 -27.48 10.83
C GLU A 261 -4.53 -26.08 11.06
N VAL A 262 -5.11 -25.44 10.05
CA VAL A 262 -5.50 -24.03 10.12
C VAL A 262 -6.57 -23.75 11.18
N LEU A 263 -7.44 -24.69 11.52
CA LEU A 263 -8.41 -24.53 12.61
C LEU A 263 -7.72 -24.54 13.98
N ASP A 264 -6.72 -25.41 14.16
CA ASP A 264 -5.89 -25.47 15.37
C ASP A 264 -5.11 -24.16 15.60
N TRP A 265 -4.93 -23.33 14.56
CA TRP A 265 -4.29 -22.02 14.72
C TRP A 265 -5.06 -21.10 15.66
N TYR A 266 -6.38 -21.22 15.65
CA TYR A 266 -7.30 -20.37 16.41
C TYR A 266 -7.88 -21.05 17.65
N GLU A 267 -7.45 -22.28 17.95
CA GLU A 267 -7.82 -23.00 19.16
C GLU A 267 -6.96 -22.53 20.35
N PRO A 268 -7.57 -21.99 21.42
CA PRO A 268 -6.83 -21.56 22.60
C PRO A 268 -6.24 -22.72 23.42
N ALA A 269 -6.80 -23.93 23.30
CA ALA A 269 -6.30 -25.11 24.00
C ALA A 269 -5.07 -25.74 23.33
N ASP A 270 -4.19 -26.32 24.14
CA ASP A 270 -3.06 -27.12 23.66
C ASP A 270 -3.54 -28.28 22.78
N SER A 271 -2.81 -28.55 21.70
CA SER A 271 -3.01 -29.68 20.81
C SER A 271 -1.89 -30.72 20.93
N ALA A 272 -1.93 -31.79 20.14
CA ALA A 272 -0.88 -32.79 20.15
C ALA A 272 0.46 -32.24 19.60
N GLU A 273 0.35 -31.29 18.68
CA GLU A 273 1.44 -30.66 17.94
C GLU A 273 1.94 -29.36 18.58
N TYR A 274 1.06 -28.61 19.26
CA TYR A 274 1.37 -27.27 19.76
C TYR A 274 0.92 -27.04 21.19
N GLN A 275 1.82 -26.45 21.98
CA GLN A 275 1.43 -25.67 23.16
C GLN A 275 0.96 -24.27 22.72
N LYS A 276 -0.10 -23.74 23.35
CA LYS A 276 -0.65 -22.42 23.06
C LYS A 276 -0.29 -21.41 24.15
N ILE A 277 0.05 -20.20 23.74
CA ILE A 277 0.16 -19.04 24.63
C ILE A 277 -0.80 -17.97 24.15
N ILE A 278 -1.62 -17.47 25.07
CA ILE A 278 -2.57 -16.41 24.80
C ILE A 278 -1.95 -15.09 25.19
N HIS A 279 -1.92 -14.14 24.26
CA HIS A 279 -1.40 -12.81 24.53
C HIS A 279 -2.50 -11.77 24.40
N LYS A 280 -2.58 -10.84 25.34
CA LYS A 280 -3.41 -9.64 25.21
C LYS A 280 -2.52 -8.44 24.96
N VAL A 281 -2.76 -7.76 23.84
CA VAL A 281 -1.97 -6.60 23.41
C VAL A 281 -2.75 -5.33 23.64
N GLU A 282 -2.23 -4.48 24.50
CA GLU A 282 -2.79 -3.17 24.86
C GLU A 282 -1.86 -2.05 24.37
N PRO A 283 -2.36 -0.80 24.26
CA PRO A 283 -1.51 0.34 23.96
C PRO A 283 -0.44 0.56 25.04
N LEU A 284 0.80 0.80 24.61
CA LEU A 284 1.90 1.18 25.51
C LEU A 284 1.61 2.49 26.24
N ASN A 285 1.12 3.48 25.49
CA ASN A 285 0.61 4.73 26.04
C ASN A 285 -0.90 4.84 25.81
N PRO A 286 -1.74 4.63 26.85
CA PRO A 286 -3.19 4.72 26.72
C PRO A 286 -3.71 6.06 26.17
N ALA A 287 -2.98 7.16 26.37
CA ALA A 287 -3.37 8.48 25.85
C ALA A 287 -3.15 8.63 24.34
N LYS A 288 -2.22 7.86 23.76
CA LYS A 288 -1.98 7.82 22.30
C LYS A 288 -2.77 6.70 21.61
N GLY A 289 -3.14 5.67 22.36
CA GLY A 289 -3.83 4.49 21.83
C GLY A 289 -2.90 3.56 21.06
N LEU A 290 -3.52 2.58 20.40
CA LEU A 290 -2.83 1.59 19.58
C LEU A 290 -2.94 1.99 18.11
N VAL A 291 -1.96 1.66 17.27
CA VAL A 291 -2.12 1.68 15.81
C VAL A 291 -2.00 0.27 15.28
N VAL A 292 -2.92 -0.13 14.40
CA VAL A 292 -2.96 -1.49 13.86
C VAL A 292 -2.89 -1.46 12.34
N ILE A 293 -2.05 -2.32 11.77
CA ILE A 293 -1.99 -2.58 10.34
C ILE A 293 -2.42 -4.02 10.10
N ASP A 294 -3.47 -4.22 9.30
CA ASP A 294 -3.84 -5.53 8.77
C ASP A 294 -3.17 -5.74 7.41
N ALA A 295 -2.12 -6.54 7.41
CA ALA A 295 -1.39 -7.05 6.25
C ALA A 295 -1.50 -8.60 6.17
N SER A 296 -2.53 -9.17 6.80
CA SER A 296 -2.76 -10.61 6.83
C SER A 296 -3.54 -11.06 5.62
N GLU A 297 -3.18 -12.21 5.06
CA GLU A 297 -3.87 -12.75 3.90
C GLU A 297 -5.36 -13.00 4.16
N PHE A 298 -5.74 -13.41 5.37
CA PHE A 298 -7.15 -13.67 5.70
C PHE A 298 -7.94 -12.41 6.09
N GLY A 299 -7.28 -11.30 6.47
CA GLY A 299 -7.96 -10.07 6.88
C GLY A 299 -8.64 -10.19 8.24
N ASP A 300 -7.99 -10.87 9.20
CA ASP A 300 -8.58 -11.19 10.50
C ASP A 300 -8.96 -9.95 11.31
N VAL A 301 -8.05 -8.96 11.40
CA VAL A 301 -8.28 -7.74 12.19
C VAL A 301 -9.39 -6.92 11.55
N MET A 302 -9.43 -6.86 10.21
CA MET A 302 -10.48 -6.20 9.45
C MET A 302 -11.87 -6.71 9.84
N VAL A 303 -12.07 -8.03 9.84
CA VAL A 303 -13.37 -8.63 10.20
C VAL A 303 -13.67 -8.46 11.69
N LEU A 304 -12.71 -8.79 12.56
CA LEU A 304 -12.92 -8.78 14.01
C LEU A 304 -13.19 -7.37 14.55
N SER A 305 -12.59 -6.33 13.95
CA SER A 305 -12.79 -4.93 14.35
C SER A 305 -14.08 -4.28 13.81
N ASP A 306 -14.91 -5.01 13.06
CA ASP A 306 -16.07 -4.47 12.34
C ASP A 306 -15.70 -3.38 11.32
N ALA A 307 -14.51 -3.45 10.72
CA ALA A 307 -14.18 -2.56 9.62
C ALA A 307 -15.13 -2.80 8.44
N VAL A 308 -15.48 -1.75 7.69
CA VAL A 308 -16.23 -1.93 6.44
C VAL A 308 -15.29 -2.49 5.38
N TYR A 309 -15.67 -3.60 4.75
CA TYR A 309 -14.86 -4.27 3.73
C TYR A 309 -15.71 -4.88 2.61
N THR A 310 -15.04 -5.31 1.55
CA THR A 310 -15.60 -6.08 0.44
C THR A 310 -14.84 -7.40 0.28
N VAL A 311 -15.53 -8.42 -0.23
CA VAL A 311 -14.94 -9.73 -0.57
C VAL A 311 -15.53 -10.19 -1.91
N GLY A 312 -14.79 -11.03 -2.64
CA GLY A 312 -15.18 -11.46 -3.97
C GLY A 312 -15.04 -10.33 -5.00
N ARG A 313 -16.03 -10.19 -5.88
CA ARG A 313 -16.00 -9.21 -6.99
C ARG A 313 -17.30 -8.46 -7.15
N GLU A 314 -17.22 -7.33 -7.80
CA GLU A 314 -18.38 -6.56 -8.20
C GLU A 314 -19.18 -7.23 -9.35
N LEU A 315 -20.50 -7.10 -9.30
CA LEU A 315 -21.43 -7.65 -10.30
C LEU A 315 -21.72 -6.69 -11.46
N THR A 316 -21.97 -5.41 -11.15
CA THR A 316 -22.46 -4.42 -12.13
C THR A 316 -21.56 -3.20 -12.30
N THR A 317 -21.01 -2.66 -11.21
CA THR A 317 -20.21 -1.43 -11.24
C THR A 317 -19.15 -1.45 -10.16
N GLU A 318 -18.05 -0.76 -10.42
CA GLU A 318 -17.02 -0.55 -9.42
C GLU A 318 -17.25 0.70 -8.56
N LYS A 319 -18.30 1.48 -8.81
CA LYS A 319 -18.56 2.70 -8.05
C LYS A 319 -19.34 2.41 -6.78
N ILE A 320 -18.92 3.05 -5.69
CA ILE A 320 -19.76 3.22 -4.50
C ILE A 320 -20.77 4.31 -4.82
N ALA A 321 -22.05 4.07 -4.53
CA ALA A 321 -23.12 5.04 -4.75
C ALA A 321 -22.93 6.28 -3.87
N ASP A 322 -23.48 7.42 -4.27
CA ASP A 322 -23.26 8.69 -3.56
C ASP A 322 -23.78 8.70 -2.12
N ASP A 323 -24.71 7.82 -1.78
CA ASP A 323 -25.21 7.58 -0.42
C ASP A 323 -24.31 6.66 0.43
N GLY A 324 -23.19 6.19 -0.13
CA GLY A 324 -22.25 5.26 0.51
C GLY A 324 -22.57 3.79 0.31
N THR A 325 -23.65 3.45 -0.42
CA THR A 325 -24.02 2.06 -0.68
C THR A 325 -22.96 1.37 -1.55
N LEU A 326 -22.44 0.25 -1.06
CA LEU A 326 -21.50 -0.59 -1.81
C LEU A 326 -22.19 -1.22 -3.04
N PRO A 327 -21.47 -1.42 -4.15
CA PRO A 327 -22.02 -2.14 -5.29
C PRO A 327 -22.38 -3.58 -4.90
N ALA A 328 -23.32 -4.18 -5.63
CA ALA A 328 -23.64 -5.59 -5.46
C ALA A 328 -22.40 -6.45 -5.75
N LEU A 329 -22.10 -7.38 -4.85
CA LEU A 329 -20.94 -8.27 -4.92
C LEU A 329 -21.39 -9.72 -5.18
N ASP A 330 -20.58 -10.42 -5.96
CA ASP A 330 -20.50 -11.87 -5.96
C ASP A 330 -19.41 -12.24 -4.95
N GLU A 331 -19.83 -12.47 -3.71
CA GLU A 331 -18.91 -12.70 -2.58
C GLU A 331 -18.19 -14.06 -2.68
N ASP A 332 -18.77 -15.01 -3.43
CA ASP A 332 -18.14 -16.27 -3.83
C ASP A 332 -17.20 -16.10 -5.05
N GLY A 333 -17.43 -15.03 -5.82
CA GLY A 333 -16.69 -14.69 -7.03
C GLY A 333 -15.34 -14.03 -6.77
N SER A 334 -14.32 -14.83 -6.48
CA SER A 334 -12.92 -14.37 -6.44
C SER A 334 -12.11 -14.86 -7.66
N GLN A 335 -10.81 -14.60 -7.66
CA GLN A 335 -9.86 -15.22 -8.60
C GLN A 335 -9.49 -16.62 -8.14
N ALA A 336 -9.05 -17.46 -9.08
CA ALA A 336 -8.43 -18.73 -8.73
C ALA A 336 -7.22 -18.50 -7.81
N TYR A 337 -7.08 -19.33 -6.77
CA TYR A 337 -5.90 -19.37 -5.90
C TYR A 337 -5.14 -20.68 -6.15
N VAL A 338 -3.91 -20.79 -5.68
CA VAL A 338 -3.04 -21.92 -6.01
C VAL A 338 -2.19 -22.31 -4.83
N PHE A 339 -1.89 -23.59 -4.66
CA PHE A 339 -0.79 -24.05 -3.81
C PHE A 339 0.45 -24.29 -4.68
N PRO A 340 1.46 -23.40 -4.61
CA PRO A 340 2.73 -23.67 -5.24
C PRO A 340 3.45 -24.88 -4.65
N PHE A 341 4.24 -25.51 -5.51
CA PHE A 341 5.15 -26.61 -5.17
C PHE A 341 6.35 -26.60 -6.09
N CYS A 342 7.38 -27.37 -5.75
CA CYS A 342 8.58 -27.52 -6.56
C CYS A 342 8.61 -28.85 -7.33
N MET A 343 9.27 -28.83 -8.47
CA MET A 343 9.67 -30.02 -9.22
C MET A 343 11.19 -29.99 -9.44
N LEU A 344 11.84 -31.13 -9.27
CA LEU A 344 13.28 -31.31 -9.45
C LEU A 344 13.56 -32.17 -10.69
N ALA A 345 14.43 -31.68 -11.57
CA ALA A 345 14.96 -32.47 -12.68
C ALA A 345 16.12 -33.36 -12.19
N THR A 346 16.01 -34.67 -12.34
CA THR A 346 16.99 -35.65 -11.85
C THR A 346 17.09 -36.88 -12.74
N ASN A 347 18.19 -37.63 -12.66
CA ASN A 347 18.29 -38.97 -13.25
C ASN A 347 17.84 -40.06 -12.27
N GLU A 348 17.68 -39.70 -10.99
CA GLU A 348 17.24 -40.62 -9.96
C GLU A 348 15.75 -40.93 -10.10
N PHE A 349 15.37 -42.14 -9.72
CA PHE A 349 13.98 -42.52 -9.56
C PHE A 349 13.68 -42.54 -8.07
N LEU A 350 12.74 -41.70 -7.63
CA LEU A 350 12.24 -41.69 -6.26
C LEU A 350 10.81 -42.26 -6.27
N PRO A 351 10.47 -43.23 -5.39
CA PRO A 351 9.12 -43.76 -5.30
C PRO A 351 8.18 -42.66 -4.78
N GLU A 352 7.19 -42.28 -5.59
CA GLU A 352 6.25 -41.20 -5.26
C GLU A 352 4.80 -41.69 -5.17
N ASN A 353 4.60 -43.01 -5.24
CA ASN A 353 3.26 -43.61 -5.24
C ASN A 353 2.52 -43.34 -3.93
N GLU A 354 3.24 -43.16 -2.82
CA GLU A 354 2.63 -42.81 -1.53
C GLU A 354 1.97 -41.43 -1.52
N ILE A 355 2.41 -40.50 -2.38
CA ILE A 355 1.84 -39.15 -2.48
C ILE A 355 0.39 -39.22 -2.96
N MET A 356 0.09 -40.13 -3.90
CA MET A 356 -1.28 -40.36 -4.39
C MET A 356 -2.21 -40.88 -3.28
N ASN A 357 -1.65 -41.63 -2.31
CA ASN A 357 -2.40 -42.19 -1.19
C ASN A 357 -2.70 -41.17 -0.07
N TRP A 358 -2.25 -39.92 -0.19
CA TRP A 358 -2.61 -38.86 0.75
C TRP A 358 -4.08 -38.43 0.62
N PHE A 359 -4.74 -38.78 -0.49
CA PHE A 359 -6.13 -38.39 -0.77
C PHE A 359 -6.94 -39.59 -1.25
N ASP A 360 -8.04 -39.89 -0.57
CA ASP A 360 -8.90 -41.04 -0.87
C ASP A 360 -9.54 -40.96 -2.28
N ASN A 361 -9.76 -39.76 -2.79
CA ASN A 361 -10.43 -39.50 -4.08
C ASN A 361 -9.46 -39.13 -5.22
N TYR A 362 -8.15 -39.37 -5.05
CA TYR A 362 -7.11 -38.95 -6.00
C TYR A 362 -7.42 -39.39 -7.44
N ASP A 363 -7.63 -40.68 -7.69
CA ASP A 363 -7.76 -41.22 -9.05
C ASP A 363 -8.93 -40.61 -9.83
N VAL A 364 -10.07 -40.46 -9.15
CA VAL A 364 -11.29 -39.89 -9.73
C VAL A 364 -11.07 -38.41 -10.07
N TYR A 365 -10.52 -37.64 -9.13
CA TYR A 365 -10.25 -36.23 -9.32
C TYR A 365 -9.21 -35.99 -10.42
N PHE A 366 -8.10 -36.74 -10.40
CA PHE A 366 -7.03 -36.67 -11.38
C PHE A 366 -7.54 -36.90 -12.81
N GLN A 367 -8.34 -37.96 -13.02
CA GLN A 367 -8.90 -38.25 -14.34
C GLN A 367 -9.86 -37.14 -14.81
N GLN A 368 -10.71 -36.62 -13.92
CA GLN A 368 -11.61 -35.53 -14.27
C GLN A 368 -10.85 -34.27 -14.68
N GLN A 369 -9.85 -33.85 -13.91
CA GLN A 369 -9.07 -32.64 -14.22
C GLN A 369 -8.21 -32.81 -15.47
N SER A 370 -7.58 -33.97 -15.64
CA SER A 370 -6.79 -34.29 -16.85
C SER A 370 -7.61 -34.22 -18.12
N ASN A 371 -8.89 -34.59 -18.07
CA ASN A 371 -9.78 -34.59 -19.24
C ASN A 371 -10.41 -33.23 -19.52
N SER A 372 -10.50 -32.33 -18.53
CA SER A 372 -11.39 -31.15 -18.62
C SER A 372 -10.78 -29.80 -18.24
N TYR A 373 -9.58 -29.78 -17.66
CA TYR A 373 -8.98 -28.52 -17.18
C TYR A 373 -7.47 -28.44 -17.37
N PHE A 374 -6.73 -29.44 -16.90
CA PHE A 374 -5.27 -29.42 -16.97
C PHE A 374 -4.78 -29.35 -18.41
N SER A 375 -3.98 -28.33 -18.71
CA SER A 375 -3.41 -28.16 -20.03
C SER A 375 -2.15 -27.32 -20.01
N PHE A 376 -1.25 -27.60 -20.95
CA PHE A 376 -0.08 -26.75 -21.18
C PHE A 376 -0.44 -25.48 -21.98
N GLY A 377 -1.70 -25.34 -22.38
CA GLY A 377 -2.15 -24.24 -23.23
C GLY A 377 -1.43 -24.28 -24.59
N SER A 378 -0.93 -23.13 -25.03
CA SER A 378 -0.09 -23.00 -26.23
C SER A 378 1.39 -23.29 -25.97
N HIS A 379 1.77 -23.61 -24.73
CA HIS A 379 3.15 -23.85 -24.33
C HIS A 379 3.49 -25.34 -24.37
N ASN A 380 4.79 -25.64 -24.56
CA ASN A 380 5.28 -27.00 -24.41
C ASN A 380 5.73 -27.26 -22.97
N TRP A 381 5.98 -28.53 -22.66
CA TRP A 381 6.38 -28.98 -21.33
C TRP A 381 7.63 -28.26 -20.80
N ILE A 382 8.64 -28.05 -21.66
CA ILE A 382 9.88 -27.34 -21.30
C ILE A 382 9.57 -25.88 -20.94
N SER A 383 8.73 -25.18 -21.70
CA SER A 383 8.34 -23.81 -21.40
C SER A 383 7.66 -23.69 -20.03
N ILE A 384 6.83 -24.64 -19.63
CA ILE A 384 6.21 -24.60 -18.28
C ILE A 384 7.26 -24.84 -17.21
N TRP A 385 8.21 -25.76 -17.45
CA TRP A 385 9.31 -26.00 -16.53
C TRP A 385 10.20 -24.77 -16.34
N THR A 386 10.48 -24.04 -17.41
CA THR A 386 11.35 -22.85 -17.38
C THR A 386 10.62 -21.56 -16.99
N TYR A 387 9.30 -21.62 -16.75
CA TYR A 387 8.45 -20.48 -16.40
C TYR A 387 8.90 -19.80 -15.12
N ARG A 388 8.86 -20.52 -13.99
CA ARG A 388 9.26 -20.04 -12.66
C ARG A 388 10.36 -20.92 -12.08
N ARG A 389 11.53 -20.93 -12.74
CA ARG A 389 12.72 -21.68 -12.32
C ARG A 389 13.39 -21.00 -11.12
N LEU A 390 13.42 -21.69 -9.98
CA LEU A 390 14.03 -21.19 -8.73
C LEU A 390 15.50 -21.62 -8.58
N LYS A 391 15.93 -22.66 -9.30
CA LYS A 391 17.34 -23.08 -9.39
C LYS A 391 17.69 -23.47 -10.81
N CYS A 392 18.81 -22.95 -11.32
CA CYS A 392 19.38 -23.31 -12.60
C CYS A 392 20.74 -23.99 -12.38
N ALA A 393 20.86 -25.27 -12.66
CA ALA A 393 22.11 -26.03 -12.59
C ALA A 393 22.94 -25.90 -13.88
N GLY A 394 22.32 -25.49 -14.99
CA GLY A 394 22.98 -25.29 -16.27
C GLY A 394 23.43 -23.86 -16.55
N SER A 395 23.67 -23.55 -17.83
CA SER A 395 24.11 -22.21 -18.25
C SER A 395 23.02 -21.15 -18.00
N PRO A 396 23.38 -19.97 -17.43
CA PRO A 396 22.42 -18.97 -16.95
C PRO A 396 21.64 -18.22 -18.05
N ILE A 397 21.96 -18.42 -19.34
CA ILE A 397 21.43 -17.62 -20.46
C ILE A 397 20.33 -18.37 -21.24
N ASN A 398 19.97 -19.60 -20.85
CA ASN A 398 19.02 -20.42 -21.61
C ASN A 398 17.75 -20.75 -20.81
N SER A 399 16.66 -20.02 -21.11
CA SER A 399 15.30 -20.28 -20.62
C SER A 399 14.50 -21.28 -21.46
N SER A 400 15.12 -21.88 -22.48
CA SER A 400 14.49 -22.83 -23.42
C SER A 400 15.00 -24.27 -23.25
N SER A 401 15.79 -24.54 -22.21
CA SER A 401 16.31 -25.88 -21.92
C SER A 401 16.35 -26.12 -20.43
N VAL A 402 16.16 -27.37 -20.01
CA VAL A 402 16.16 -27.79 -18.61
C VAL A 402 17.36 -28.70 -18.38
N TYR A 403 18.03 -28.51 -17.24
CA TYR A 403 19.21 -29.26 -16.85
C TYR A 403 18.91 -30.12 -15.61
N ILE A 404 19.61 -31.25 -15.49
CA ILE A 404 19.60 -32.05 -14.26
C ILE A 404 20.08 -31.18 -13.10
N GLY A 405 19.31 -31.15 -12.02
CA GLY A 405 19.51 -30.28 -10.86
C GLY A 405 18.68 -28.99 -10.87
N ASP A 406 18.00 -28.66 -11.98
CA ASP A 406 17.08 -27.52 -12.02
C ASP A 406 15.88 -27.77 -11.09
N VAL A 407 15.43 -26.70 -10.42
CA VAL A 407 14.21 -26.70 -9.61
C VAL A 407 13.24 -25.68 -10.19
N SER A 408 12.04 -26.14 -10.51
CA SER A 408 10.95 -25.31 -11.04
C SER A 408 9.81 -25.24 -10.04
N MET A 409 9.31 -24.03 -9.77
CA MET A 409 8.10 -23.82 -8.97
C MET A 409 6.87 -23.71 -9.87
N GLN A 410 5.76 -24.29 -9.43
CA GLN A 410 4.54 -24.38 -10.21
C GLN A 410 3.47 -23.41 -9.71
N ASN A 411 3.01 -22.56 -10.63
CA ASN A 411 1.88 -21.64 -10.49
C ASN A 411 1.39 -21.39 -11.93
N TRP A 412 0.43 -22.17 -12.43
CA TRP A 412 0.11 -22.23 -13.87
C TRP A 412 -1.39 -22.25 -14.14
N TYR A 413 -1.78 -21.58 -15.22
CA TYR A 413 -3.15 -21.52 -15.74
C TYR A 413 -3.20 -21.99 -17.21
N PRO A 414 -4.15 -22.88 -17.59
CA PRO A 414 -4.97 -23.73 -16.72
C PRO A 414 -4.16 -24.94 -16.24
N GLY A 415 -3.78 -24.93 -14.96
CA GLY A 415 -2.87 -25.90 -14.34
C GLY A 415 -3.21 -26.11 -12.88
N ASN A 416 -2.30 -25.79 -11.95
CA ASN A 416 -2.59 -25.86 -10.51
C ASN A 416 -3.34 -24.66 -9.95
N ASP A 417 -3.69 -23.67 -10.76
CA ASP A 417 -4.72 -22.70 -10.37
C ASP A 417 -6.03 -23.41 -10.08
N TYR A 418 -6.55 -23.28 -8.87
CA TYR A 418 -7.79 -23.89 -8.43
C TYR A 418 -8.97 -22.92 -8.64
N PRO A 419 -9.87 -23.18 -9.62
CA PRO A 419 -10.93 -22.25 -10.00
C PRO A 419 -12.30 -22.59 -9.43
N TYR A 420 -12.44 -23.67 -8.64
CA TYR A 420 -13.74 -24.31 -8.42
C TYR A 420 -14.48 -23.80 -7.18
N LYS A 421 -13.80 -23.21 -6.21
CA LYS A 421 -14.40 -22.69 -4.98
C LYS A 421 -13.61 -21.48 -4.48
N THR A 422 -14.27 -20.59 -3.74
CA THR A 422 -13.58 -19.57 -2.94
C THR A 422 -13.10 -20.18 -1.63
N MET A 423 -11.96 -19.70 -1.12
CA MET A 423 -11.52 -20.05 0.23
C MET A 423 -12.15 -19.17 1.31
N TYR A 424 -12.75 -18.03 0.94
CA TYR A 424 -13.32 -17.08 1.89
C TYR A 424 -14.79 -17.33 2.12
N LYS A 425 -15.20 -17.23 3.39
CA LYS A 425 -16.62 -17.02 3.74
C LYS A 425 -17.07 -15.64 3.32
N ASP A 426 -18.33 -15.57 2.89
CA ASP A 426 -19.06 -14.34 2.62
C ASP A 426 -19.14 -13.44 3.88
N ILE A 427 -19.59 -12.19 3.73
CA ILE A 427 -19.61 -11.22 4.83
C ILE A 427 -20.49 -11.70 5.99
N ALA A 428 -21.65 -12.29 5.69
CA ALA A 428 -22.60 -12.73 6.72
C ALA A 428 -22.06 -13.92 7.53
N ALA A 429 -21.48 -14.91 6.85
CA ALA A 429 -20.90 -16.09 7.46
C ALA A 429 -19.62 -15.78 8.23
N ALA A 430 -18.77 -14.86 7.73
CA ALA A 430 -17.62 -14.37 8.47
C ALA A 430 -18.03 -13.62 9.75
N ALA A 431 -19.06 -12.77 9.68
CA ALA A 431 -19.59 -12.07 10.84
C ALA A 431 -20.17 -13.04 11.90
N ALA A 432 -20.85 -14.11 11.46
CA ALA A 432 -21.38 -15.14 12.35
C ALA A 432 -20.27 -15.94 13.06
N GLU A 433 -19.09 -16.08 12.43
CA GLU A 433 -17.93 -16.77 13.01
C GLU A 433 -17.18 -15.94 14.06
N LYS A 434 -17.35 -14.61 14.13
CA LYS A 434 -16.59 -13.73 15.03
C LYS A 434 -16.54 -14.20 16.50
N SER A 435 -17.63 -14.76 17.02
CA SER A 435 -17.67 -15.23 18.42
C SER A 435 -16.74 -16.40 18.71
N ASP A 436 -16.33 -17.13 17.67
CA ASP A 436 -15.34 -18.18 17.73
C ASP A 436 -14.55 -18.18 16.41
N TRP A 437 -13.68 -17.20 16.26
CA TRP A 437 -13.00 -16.93 14.99
C TRP A 437 -12.05 -18.05 14.57
N HIS A 438 -12.13 -18.47 13.30
CA HIS A 438 -11.21 -19.45 12.67
C HIS A 438 -10.70 -18.98 11.29
N GLY A 439 -10.48 -17.68 11.12
CA GLY A 439 -9.94 -17.09 9.89
C GLY A 439 -10.96 -16.74 8.81
N GLY A 440 -12.24 -17.09 8.98
CA GLY A 440 -13.26 -16.74 7.98
C GLY A 440 -13.12 -17.54 6.68
N ILE A 441 -12.67 -18.81 6.74
CA ILE A 441 -12.31 -19.59 5.55
C ILE A 441 -13.03 -20.95 5.47
N PHE A 442 -13.08 -21.52 4.27
CA PHE A 442 -13.55 -22.88 3.99
C PHE A 442 -12.39 -23.88 3.91
N THR A 443 -12.25 -24.74 4.93
CA THR A 443 -11.16 -25.71 5.01
C THR A 443 -11.26 -26.85 3.99
N ASP A 444 -12.48 -27.20 3.58
CA ASP A 444 -12.74 -28.17 2.51
C ASP A 444 -12.29 -27.63 1.14
N SER A 445 -12.48 -26.32 0.90
CA SER A 445 -11.95 -25.65 -0.29
C SER A 445 -10.41 -25.68 -0.32
N LEU A 446 -9.76 -25.50 0.82
CA LEU A 446 -8.30 -25.64 0.92
C LEU A 446 -7.85 -27.08 0.62
N ALA A 447 -8.50 -28.08 1.22
CA ALA A 447 -8.17 -29.49 1.02
C ALA A 447 -8.27 -29.92 -0.45
N GLU A 448 -9.30 -29.46 -1.15
CA GLU A 448 -9.47 -29.76 -2.58
C GLU A 448 -8.42 -29.04 -3.44
N ALA A 449 -8.02 -27.83 -3.08
CA ALA A 449 -6.94 -27.10 -3.77
C ALA A 449 -5.55 -27.74 -3.54
N GLU A 450 -5.29 -28.30 -2.35
CA GLU A 450 -4.09 -29.10 -2.07
C GLU A 450 -4.04 -30.36 -2.96
N LEU A 451 -5.15 -31.10 -3.04
CA LEU A 451 -5.31 -32.22 -3.97
C LEU A 451 -5.09 -31.79 -5.42
N HIS A 452 -5.68 -30.66 -5.82
CA HIS A 452 -5.57 -30.12 -7.18
C HIS A 452 -4.13 -29.86 -7.61
N ALA A 453 -3.32 -29.26 -6.72
CA ALA A 453 -1.90 -29.02 -6.97
C ALA A 453 -1.10 -30.33 -7.13
N ILE A 454 -1.36 -31.34 -6.30
CA ILE A 454 -0.72 -32.66 -6.41
C ILE A 454 -1.12 -33.37 -7.71
N CYS A 455 -2.40 -33.33 -8.10
CA CYS A 455 -2.84 -33.88 -9.37
C CYS A 455 -2.18 -33.18 -10.57
N TRP A 456 -1.94 -31.86 -10.50
CA TRP A 456 -1.20 -31.13 -11.54
C TRP A 456 0.24 -31.62 -11.68
N TYR A 457 0.94 -31.90 -10.57
CA TYR A 457 2.29 -32.48 -10.61
C TYR A 457 2.31 -33.80 -11.40
N PHE A 458 1.40 -34.72 -11.08
CA PHE A 458 1.34 -36.02 -11.77
C PHE A 458 0.91 -35.88 -13.23
N TYR A 459 0.07 -34.90 -13.57
CA TYR A 459 -0.27 -34.58 -14.95
C TYR A 459 0.97 -34.12 -15.73
N MET A 460 1.76 -33.20 -15.17
CA MET A 460 3.04 -32.75 -15.72
C MET A 460 4.00 -33.93 -15.91
N LYS A 461 4.11 -34.82 -14.91
CA LYS A 461 4.99 -35.98 -14.97
C LYS A 461 4.59 -37.00 -16.04
N ALA A 462 3.31 -37.29 -16.17
CA ALA A 462 2.77 -38.24 -17.16
C ALA A 462 2.96 -37.74 -18.61
N ASN A 463 3.00 -36.42 -18.81
CA ASN A 463 3.10 -35.77 -20.11
C ASN A 463 4.51 -35.22 -20.41
N LYS A 464 5.55 -35.71 -19.72
CA LYS A 464 6.93 -35.25 -19.93
C LYS A 464 7.43 -35.58 -21.34
N SER A 465 8.18 -34.65 -21.95
CA SER A 465 8.77 -34.80 -23.29
C SER A 465 10.29 -35.10 -23.26
N VAL A 466 10.80 -35.59 -22.12
CA VAL A 466 12.24 -35.72 -21.82
C VAL A 466 12.57 -37.09 -21.24
N SER A 467 13.81 -37.54 -21.41
CA SER A 467 14.27 -38.86 -20.95
C SER A 467 14.59 -38.92 -19.45
N TRP A 468 14.98 -37.79 -18.84
CA TRP A 468 15.25 -37.71 -17.41
C TRP A 468 13.96 -37.65 -16.57
N ASN A 469 14.09 -37.77 -15.24
CA ASN A 469 12.97 -37.82 -14.30
C ASN A 469 12.66 -36.45 -13.68
N THR A 470 11.37 -36.19 -13.50
CA THR A 470 10.88 -35.13 -12.61
C THR A 470 10.45 -35.77 -11.29
N VAL A 471 10.87 -35.19 -10.18
CA VAL A 471 10.51 -35.60 -8.81
C VAL A 471 9.87 -34.41 -8.10
N TYR A 472 8.87 -34.69 -7.26
CA TYR A 472 8.22 -33.81 -6.30
C TYR A 472 8.99 -33.81 -4.97
N PRO A 473 9.73 -32.76 -4.63
CA PRO A 473 10.45 -32.70 -3.37
C PRO A 473 9.51 -32.40 -2.20
N TYR A 474 9.49 -33.25 -1.18
CA TYR A 474 8.71 -33.06 0.06
C TYR A 474 9.51 -33.51 1.29
N GLY A 475 8.97 -33.27 2.49
CA GLY A 475 9.63 -33.61 3.75
C GLY A 475 11.03 -32.99 3.85
N ASN A 476 12.03 -33.79 4.25
CA ASN A 476 13.40 -33.34 4.42
C ASN A 476 14.23 -33.32 3.12
N HIS A 477 13.62 -33.48 1.94
CA HIS A 477 14.36 -33.44 0.68
C HIS A 477 15.07 -32.09 0.51
N ALA A 478 16.37 -32.08 0.17
CA ALA A 478 17.17 -30.85 0.15
C ALA A 478 16.63 -29.78 -0.83
N MET A 479 15.99 -30.21 -1.93
CA MET A 479 15.34 -29.34 -2.92
C MET A 479 13.84 -29.11 -2.67
N ASN A 480 13.31 -29.53 -1.50
CA ASN A 480 12.01 -29.07 -1.02
C ASN A 480 12.14 -27.60 -0.60
N MET A 481 12.08 -26.71 -1.60
CA MET A 481 12.19 -25.28 -1.37
C MET A 481 10.95 -24.73 -0.67
N MET A 482 9.79 -25.38 -0.77
CA MET A 482 8.63 -25.00 0.03
C MET A 482 8.85 -25.29 1.52
N GLY A 483 9.73 -26.21 1.89
CA GLY A 483 10.12 -26.43 3.29
C GLY A 483 8.98 -26.88 4.21
N THR A 484 8.03 -27.66 3.65
CA THR A 484 6.89 -28.25 4.36
C THR A 484 6.92 -29.78 4.24
N GLY A 485 6.28 -30.50 5.16
CA GLY A 485 6.23 -31.97 5.14
C GLY A 485 5.59 -32.52 3.86
N LYS A 486 4.62 -31.79 3.29
CA LYS A 486 3.86 -32.18 2.09
C LYS A 486 4.38 -31.57 0.78
N GLY A 487 5.43 -30.74 0.80
CA GLY A 487 6.04 -30.16 -0.41
C GLY A 487 5.25 -29.03 -1.09
N LEU A 488 4.06 -28.71 -0.58
CA LEU A 488 3.26 -27.54 -0.94
C LEU A 488 3.71 -26.30 -0.15
N SER A 489 3.43 -25.10 -0.64
CA SER A 489 3.60 -23.86 0.12
C SER A 489 2.80 -23.86 1.44
N ARG A 490 3.22 -23.06 2.42
CA ARG A 490 2.59 -22.95 3.76
C ARG A 490 1.17 -22.40 3.67
N LEU A 491 1.00 -21.41 2.80
CA LEU A 491 -0.28 -20.80 2.45
C LEU A 491 -0.47 -20.91 0.93
N PRO A 492 -1.71 -20.94 0.43
CA PRO A 492 -1.93 -20.76 -1.01
C PRO A 492 -1.52 -19.35 -1.43
N TYR A 493 -1.11 -19.18 -2.69
CA TYR A 493 -1.04 -17.86 -3.29
C TYR A 493 -2.46 -17.34 -3.55
N ILE A 494 -2.85 -16.36 -2.74
CA ILE A 494 -4.15 -15.72 -2.79
C ILE A 494 -4.06 -14.52 -3.72
N ARG A 495 -4.76 -14.53 -4.85
CA ARG A 495 -4.75 -13.39 -5.78
C ARG A 495 -5.70 -12.27 -5.35
N CYS A 496 -6.73 -12.58 -4.58
CA CYS A 496 -7.80 -11.65 -4.23
C CYS A 496 -8.35 -12.00 -2.85
N GLY A 497 -8.07 -11.14 -1.86
CA GLY A 497 -8.52 -11.27 -0.48
C GLY A 497 -9.67 -10.33 -0.13
N ARG A 498 -9.95 -10.19 1.17
CA ARG A 498 -10.84 -9.15 1.71
C ARG A 498 -10.19 -7.78 1.57
N ARG A 499 -10.95 -6.77 1.21
CA ARG A 499 -10.45 -5.41 0.92
C ARG A 499 -11.20 -4.38 1.73
N ILE A 500 -10.51 -3.55 2.51
CA ILE A 500 -11.16 -2.49 3.29
C ILE A 500 -11.89 -1.51 2.37
N VAL A 501 -12.84 -0.77 2.93
CA VAL A 501 -13.29 0.49 2.36
C VAL A 501 -12.43 1.61 2.94
N GLY A 502 -11.83 2.40 2.04
CA GLY A 502 -10.86 3.43 2.35
C GLY A 502 -11.50 4.70 2.93
N LEU A 503 -10.67 5.61 3.43
CA LEU A 503 -11.11 6.88 4.00
C LEU A 503 -12.07 7.60 3.04
N PHE A 504 -13.16 8.13 3.60
CA PHE A 504 -14.26 8.76 2.85
C PHE A 504 -14.97 7.84 1.85
N ASN A 505 -15.17 6.56 2.17
CA ASN A 505 -15.77 5.58 1.26
C ASN A 505 -15.01 5.49 -0.07
N PHE A 506 -13.69 5.63 -0.03
CA PHE A 506 -12.85 5.56 -1.21
C PHE A 506 -12.47 4.13 -1.53
N ARG A 507 -12.29 3.85 -2.83
CA ARG A 507 -11.55 2.69 -3.32
C ARG A 507 -10.94 2.99 -4.68
N ILE A 508 -9.81 2.37 -4.97
CA ILE A 508 -9.20 2.40 -6.29
C ILE A 508 -10.06 1.53 -7.23
N THR A 509 -10.42 2.05 -8.40
CA THR A 509 -11.20 1.34 -9.43
C THR A 509 -10.56 1.49 -10.81
N ASP A 510 -11.01 0.72 -11.80
CA ASP A 510 -10.51 0.77 -13.16
C ASP A 510 -10.67 2.14 -13.84
N ARG A 511 -11.63 2.96 -13.38
CA ARG A 511 -11.85 4.34 -13.83
C ARG A 511 -10.60 5.22 -13.81
N TYR A 512 -9.65 4.92 -12.92
CA TYR A 512 -8.42 5.70 -12.76
C TYR A 512 -7.31 5.22 -13.70
N PHE A 513 -7.49 4.07 -14.34
CA PHE A 513 -6.55 3.56 -15.32
C PHE A 513 -6.65 4.32 -16.63
N VAL A 514 -5.49 4.68 -17.15
CA VAL A 514 -5.31 5.17 -18.51
C VAL A 514 -4.68 4.03 -19.31
N PRO A 515 -5.11 3.71 -20.54
CA PRO A 515 -4.41 2.69 -21.34
C PRO A 515 -2.95 3.06 -21.59
N ALA A 516 -2.03 2.09 -21.46
CA ALA A 516 -0.58 2.33 -21.59
C ALA A 516 -0.13 2.93 -22.94
N ALA A 517 -0.98 2.89 -23.96
CA ALA A 517 -0.72 3.48 -25.28
C ALA A 517 -1.06 4.99 -25.37
N VAL A 518 -1.72 5.57 -24.37
CA VAL A 518 -2.16 6.98 -24.35
C VAL A 518 -1.12 7.86 -23.67
N MET A 519 -0.93 9.10 -24.16
CA MET A 519 -0.04 10.11 -23.57
C MET A 519 -0.85 11.17 -22.79
N PRO A 520 -0.37 11.69 -21.63
CA PRO A 520 0.85 11.26 -20.94
C PRO A 520 0.70 9.84 -20.40
N PRO A 521 1.81 9.08 -20.34
CA PRO A 521 1.77 7.64 -20.17
C PRO A 521 1.69 7.26 -18.68
N THR A 522 0.81 7.90 -17.91
CA THR A 522 0.50 7.53 -16.52
C THR A 522 -0.99 7.53 -16.30
N SER A 523 -1.44 6.63 -15.42
CA SER A 523 -2.80 6.64 -14.87
C SER A 523 -3.01 7.86 -13.96
N PHE A 524 -4.23 8.06 -13.46
CA PHE A 524 -4.56 9.22 -12.63
C PHE A 524 -3.68 9.30 -11.38
N ARG A 525 -3.07 10.48 -11.15
CA ARG A 525 -2.23 10.76 -9.99
C ARG A 525 -3.05 11.47 -8.92
N PHE A 526 -3.16 10.84 -7.76
CA PHE A 526 -3.93 11.37 -6.63
C PHE A 526 -3.12 12.42 -5.84
N TYR A 527 -3.79 13.41 -5.24
CA TYR A 527 -3.12 14.45 -4.46
C TYR A 527 -2.39 13.89 -3.21
N ASP A 528 -2.91 12.77 -2.71
CA ASP A 528 -2.42 11.98 -1.57
C ASP A 528 -1.65 10.72 -2.00
N SER A 529 -1.06 10.71 -3.21
CA SER A 529 -0.22 9.60 -3.68
C SER A 529 0.96 9.35 -2.73
N VAL A 530 1.14 8.09 -2.32
CA VAL A 530 2.19 7.59 -1.41
C VAL A 530 2.91 6.35 -1.95
N GLY A 531 2.74 6.02 -3.22
CA GLY A 531 3.44 4.91 -3.86
C GLY A 531 3.09 4.79 -5.33
N ILE A 532 3.82 3.93 -6.04
CA ILE A 532 3.64 3.69 -7.47
C ILE A 532 3.48 2.19 -7.76
N GLY A 533 2.89 1.87 -8.91
CA GLY A 533 2.81 0.51 -9.42
C GLY A 533 2.69 0.45 -10.94
N ASN A 534 3.13 -0.65 -11.52
CA ASN A 534 3.09 -0.86 -12.97
C ASN A 534 2.92 -2.36 -13.25
N TYR A 535 1.71 -2.78 -13.62
CA TYR A 535 1.43 -4.15 -14.04
C TYR A 535 0.17 -4.20 -14.89
N ALA A 536 -0.04 -5.30 -15.63
CA ALA A 536 -1.28 -5.54 -16.36
C ALA A 536 -2.45 -5.82 -15.38
N ALA A 537 -3.69 -5.60 -15.81
CA ALA A 537 -4.86 -6.10 -15.07
C ALA A 537 -4.99 -7.60 -15.32
N ASP A 538 -4.31 -8.39 -14.49
CA ASP A 538 -4.12 -9.83 -14.65
C ASP A 538 -5.10 -10.63 -13.79
N ILE A 539 -6.18 -11.11 -14.41
CA ILE A 539 -7.25 -11.86 -13.75
C ILE A 539 -7.14 -13.34 -14.08
N HIS A 540 -7.02 -14.16 -13.04
CA HIS A 540 -7.12 -15.60 -13.15
C HIS A 540 -8.57 -16.05 -12.88
N PRO A 541 -9.30 -16.54 -13.89
CA PRO A 541 -10.74 -16.73 -13.79
C PRO A 541 -11.09 -17.90 -12.87
N SER A 542 -12.14 -17.69 -12.07
CA SER A 542 -12.86 -18.75 -11.36
C SER A 542 -13.93 -19.36 -12.26
N LYS A 543 -14.30 -20.63 -12.02
CA LYS A 543 -15.38 -21.34 -12.73
C LYS A 543 -16.75 -21.19 -12.06
N ILE A 544 -16.80 -20.69 -10.81
CA ILE A 544 -18.06 -20.45 -10.09
C ILE A 544 -18.61 -19.05 -10.28
N SER A 545 -17.94 -18.21 -11.07
CA SER A 545 -18.28 -16.80 -11.16
C SER A 545 -18.01 -16.24 -12.57
N SER A 546 -18.81 -15.25 -13.00
CA SER A 546 -18.68 -14.61 -14.32
C SER A 546 -19.16 -13.15 -14.30
N GLY A 547 -18.41 -12.23 -14.92
CA GLY A 547 -18.77 -10.80 -15.04
C GLY A 547 -17.56 -9.87 -14.99
N ILE A 548 -17.81 -8.56 -14.84
CA ILE A 548 -16.89 -7.40 -14.93
C ILE A 548 -15.47 -7.71 -15.44
N THR A 549 -15.25 -7.40 -16.71
CA THR A 549 -13.95 -7.47 -17.38
C THR A 549 -13.20 -6.15 -17.24
N PRO A 550 -11.86 -6.15 -17.12
CA PRO A 550 -11.08 -4.92 -17.14
C PRO A 550 -11.36 -4.12 -18.41
N SER A 551 -11.84 -2.88 -18.27
CA SER A 551 -11.96 -1.95 -19.39
C SER A 551 -10.59 -1.53 -19.94
N VAL A 552 -9.58 -1.56 -19.07
CA VAL A 552 -8.18 -1.25 -19.39
C VAL A 552 -7.30 -2.45 -18.97
N PRO A 553 -7.09 -3.46 -19.84
CA PRO A 553 -6.30 -4.64 -19.51
C PRO A 553 -4.80 -4.33 -19.33
N THR A 554 -4.32 -3.27 -19.97
CA THR A 554 -2.92 -2.81 -19.91
C THR A 554 -2.88 -1.36 -19.42
N PRO A 555 -3.07 -1.12 -18.11
CA PRO A 555 -3.07 0.21 -17.56
C PRO A 555 -1.66 0.82 -17.62
N ALA A 556 -1.58 2.10 -17.90
CA ALA A 556 -0.38 2.91 -17.73
C ALA A 556 0.07 2.86 -16.26
N PRO A 557 1.36 3.09 -15.97
CA PRO A 557 1.88 3.18 -14.61
C PRO A 557 1.01 4.07 -13.72
N PHE A 558 0.73 3.60 -12.52
CA PHE A 558 -0.29 4.12 -11.62
C PHE A 558 0.27 4.40 -10.24
N TYR A 559 -0.60 4.92 -9.36
CA TYR A 559 -0.25 5.44 -8.05
C TYR A 559 -1.10 4.80 -6.94
N ILE A 560 -0.57 4.77 -5.73
CA ILE A 560 -1.26 4.31 -4.52
C ILE A 560 -1.62 5.54 -3.69
N PRO A 561 -2.90 5.93 -3.56
CA PRO A 561 -3.31 7.03 -2.69
C PRO A 561 -3.36 6.61 -1.22
N TYR A 562 -2.95 7.50 -0.30
CA TYR A 562 -2.97 7.22 1.13
C TYR A 562 -4.38 6.87 1.65
N ARG A 563 -5.42 7.54 1.14
CA ARG A 563 -6.80 7.24 1.55
C ARG A 563 -7.24 5.80 1.27
N SER A 564 -6.53 5.06 0.40
CA SER A 564 -6.77 3.62 0.20
C SER A 564 -6.23 2.73 1.32
N LEU A 565 -5.33 3.24 2.15
CA LEU A 565 -4.68 2.47 3.21
C LEU A 565 -5.40 2.57 4.55
N GLY A 566 -6.26 3.57 4.78
CA GLY A 566 -6.96 3.76 6.06
C GLY A 566 -8.40 3.26 6.05
N SER A 567 -8.84 2.59 7.12
CA SER A 567 -10.24 2.17 7.28
C SER A 567 -11.18 3.37 7.45
N VAL A 568 -12.29 3.38 6.71
CA VAL A 568 -13.33 4.41 6.79
C VAL A 568 -13.97 4.55 8.18
N ASN A 569 -14.12 3.45 8.91
CA ASN A 569 -14.87 3.43 10.18
C ASN A 569 -14.01 3.06 11.39
N VAL A 570 -12.81 2.48 11.22
CA VAL A 570 -11.91 2.15 12.34
C VAL A 570 -10.70 3.10 12.30
N ARG A 571 -10.68 4.08 13.23
CA ARG A 571 -9.81 5.27 13.16
C ARG A 571 -8.32 4.99 13.32
N ASN A 572 -7.96 3.85 13.88
CA ASN A 572 -6.57 3.45 14.10
C ASN A 572 -6.20 2.16 13.35
N LEU A 573 -6.99 1.79 12.33
CA LEU A 573 -6.71 0.66 11.45
C LEU A 573 -6.25 1.15 10.08
N LEU A 574 -5.14 0.58 9.64
CA LEU A 574 -4.65 0.64 8.26
C LEU A 574 -4.68 -0.77 7.64
N ALA A 575 -4.73 -0.84 6.32
CA ALA A 575 -4.55 -2.05 5.53
C ALA A 575 -3.61 -1.77 4.35
N CYS A 576 -2.80 -2.75 3.99
CA CYS A 576 -1.87 -2.68 2.87
C CYS A 576 -1.79 -4.03 2.16
N GLY A 577 -1.08 -4.11 1.04
CA GLY A 577 -1.06 -5.31 0.20
C GLY A 577 -2.39 -5.50 -0.53
N LYS A 578 -2.91 -6.72 -0.59
CA LYS A 578 -4.20 -7.03 -1.25
C LYS A 578 -5.39 -6.45 -0.50
N GLN A 579 -5.21 -6.14 0.78
CA GLN A 579 -6.24 -5.74 1.74
C GLN A 579 -6.60 -4.25 1.67
N MET A 580 -5.79 -3.43 0.99
CA MET A 580 -6.08 -2.00 0.82
C MET A 580 -7.36 -1.75 0.00
N ALA A 581 -7.87 -0.52 0.03
CA ALA A 581 -9.14 -0.17 -0.59
C ALA A 581 -9.06 -0.11 -2.12
N GLN A 582 -9.51 -1.19 -2.75
CA GLN A 582 -9.52 -1.36 -4.20
C GLN A 582 -10.68 -2.26 -4.62
N SER A 583 -11.13 -2.12 -5.86
CA SER A 583 -12.09 -3.05 -6.48
C SER A 583 -11.41 -4.34 -6.94
N PHE A 584 -12.21 -5.33 -7.36
CA PHE A 584 -11.68 -6.58 -7.89
C PHE A 584 -10.78 -6.39 -9.13
N VAL A 585 -11.21 -5.54 -10.08
CA VAL A 585 -10.43 -5.28 -11.30
C VAL A 585 -9.15 -4.52 -10.96
N ALA A 586 -9.23 -3.47 -10.15
CA ALA A 586 -8.04 -2.72 -9.75
C ALA A 586 -7.03 -3.63 -9.02
N ASN A 587 -7.51 -4.45 -8.06
CA ASN A 587 -6.67 -5.43 -7.35
C ASN A 587 -5.84 -6.31 -8.30
N SER A 588 -6.39 -6.71 -9.45
CA SER A 588 -5.68 -7.56 -10.42
C SER A 588 -4.37 -6.94 -10.95
N ALA A 589 -4.24 -5.61 -10.92
CA ALA A 589 -3.02 -4.90 -11.27
C ALA A 589 -2.20 -4.43 -10.06
N TYR A 590 -2.81 -4.27 -8.87
CA TYR A 590 -2.16 -3.72 -7.68
C TYR A 590 -1.58 -4.78 -6.72
N ARG A 591 -2.00 -6.04 -6.80
CA ARG A 591 -1.63 -7.14 -5.87
C ARG A 591 -0.17 -7.66 -5.96
N LEU A 592 0.67 -7.05 -6.77
CA LEU A 592 1.97 -7.61 -7.18
C LEU A 592 3.06 -7.26 -6.17
N HIS A 593 4.13 -8.07 -6.11
CA HIS A 593 5.13 -8.00 -5.05
C HIS A 593 5.73 -6.60 -4.81
N PRO A 594 6.19 -5.84 -5.82
CA PRO A 594 6.76 -4.52 -5.57
C PRO A 594 5.71 -3.52 -5.09
N ILE A 595 4.46 -3.68 -5.53
CA ILE A 595 3.34 -2.80 -5.22
C ILE A 595 2.84 -3.08 -3.80
N GLU A 596 2.77 -4.34 -3.39
CA GLU A 596 2.52 -4.72 -1.99
C GLU A 596 3.60 -4.14 -1.07
N TRP A 597 4.88 -4.26 -1.42
CA TRP A 597 5.95 -3.68 -0.62
C TRP A 597 5.85 -2.15 -0.53
N ALA A 598 5.53 -1.47 -1.64
CA ALA A 598 5.30 -0.03 -1.66
C ALA A 598 4.14 0.38 -0.75
N SER A 599 3.00 -0.33 -0.83
CA SER A 599 1.84 -0.08 0.05
C SER A 599 2.16 -0.35 1.52
N GLY A 600 2.95 -1.39 1.81
CA GLY A 600 3.43 -1.71 3.15
C GLY A 600 4.35 -0.63 3.71
N SER A 601 5.30 -0.17 2.89
CA SER A 601 6.20 0.95 3.23
C SER A 601 5.39 2.20 3.59
N ALA A 602 4.39 2.55 2.78
CA ALA A 602 3.52 3.70 3.04
C ALA A 602 2.69 3.55 4.32
N ALA A 603 2.07 2.37 4.54
CA ALA A 603 1.31 2.09 5.76
C ALA A 603 2.19 2.11 7.02
N GLY A 604 3.44 1.60 6.93
CA GLY A 604 4.41 1.65 8.03
C GLY A 604 4.82 3.06 8.41
N VAL A 605 5.12 3.93 7.43
CA VAL A 605 5.38 5.35 7.71
C VAL A 605 4.16 6.02 8.34
N ALA A 606 2.96 5.77 7.81
CA ALA A 606 1.72 6.30 8.37
C ALA A 606 1.53 5.84 9.83
N ALA A 607 1.70 4.56 10.13
CA ALA A 607 1.59 4.03 11.48
C ALA A 607 2.62 4.63 12.44
N GLY A 608 3.87 4.80 11.98
CA GLY A 608 4.92 5.47 12.74
C GLY A 608 4.54 6.90 13.12
N LEU A 609 3.98 7.68 12.18
CA LEU A 609 3.49 9.04 12.43
C LEU A 609 2.27 9.06 13.36
N MET A 610 1.30 8.16 13.14
CA MET A 610 0.11 8.03 13.99
C MET A 610 0.49 7.72 15.44
N ALA A 611 1.40 6.76 15.66
CA ALA A 611 1.90 6.40 16.98
C ALA A 611 2.74 7.50 17.63
N ARG A 612 3.53 8.25 16.83
CA ARG A 612 4.29 9.41 17.32
C ARG A 612 3.34 10.48 17.86
N ASP A 613 2.30 10.80 17.10
CA ASP A 613 1.44 11.97 17.34
C ASP A 613 0.17 11.67 18.13
N GLY A 614 -0.17 10.38 18.35
CA GLY A 614 -1.45 9.98 18.96
C GLY A 614 -2.65 10.35 18.08
N LYS A 615 -2.49 10.28 16.76
CA LYS A 615 -3.48 10.72 15.76
C LYS A 615 -4.11 9.55 15.01
N THR A 616 -5.32 9.78 14.49
CA THR A 616 -6.08 8.82 13.69
C THR A 616 -5.61 8.79 12.23
N ASN A 617 -6.04 7.76 11.49
CA ASN A 617 -5.74 7.61 10.06
C ASN A 617 -6.24 8.79 9.22
N TYR A 618 -7.38 9.40 9.57
CA TYR A 618 -7.91 10.61 8.92
C TYR A 618 -7.00 11.84 9.11
N ALA A 619 -6.34 11.98 10.26
CA ALA A 619 -5.54 13.16 10.55
C ALA A 619 -4.32 13.31 9.63
N LEU A 620 -3.88 12.22 8.99
CA LEU A 620 -2.79 12.21 8.03
C LEU A 620 -3.19 12.74 6.64
N LEU A 621 -4.48 12.98 6.37
CA LEU A 621 -4.92 13.68 5.16
C LEU A 621 -4.86 15.20 5.27
N GLU A 622 -4.70 15.76 6.47
CA GLU A 622 -4.44 17.19 6.65
C GLU A 622 -3.12 17.57 5.96
N ILE A 623 -3.13 18.62 5.14
CA ILE A 623 -2.03 18.91 4.21
C ILE A 623 -0.65 18.92 4.88
N PRO A 624 -0.41 19.57 6.03
CA PRO A 624 0.91 19.50 6.67
C PRO A 624 1.35 18.08 7.02
N ALA A 625 0.44 17.25 7.55
CA ALA A 625 0.73 15.86 7.90
C ALA A 625 0.88 14.98 6.66
N LEU A 626 0.06 15.21 5.62
CA LEU A 626 0.15 14.51 4.34
C LEU A 626 1.49 14.78 3.65
N ARG A 627 1.95 16.03 3.65
CA ARG A 627 3.26 16.38 3.07
C ARG A 627 4.40 15.75 3.85
N GLU A 628 4.33 15.70 5.18
CA GLU A 628 5.31 14.97 6.00
C GLU A 628 5.30 13.47 5.67
N LEU A 629 4.12 12.85 5.58
CA LEU A 629 3.95 11.45 5.18
C LEU A 629 4.59 11.20 3.81
N GLN A 630 4.23 11.97 2.80
CA GLN A 630 4.77 11.83 1.43
C GLN A 630 6.29 12.01 1.38
N GLN A 631 6.84 12.98 2.11
CA GLN A 631 8.28 13.19 2.19
C GLN A 631 8.99 11.98 2.82
N LYS A 632 8.46 11.45 3.93
CA LYS A 632 9.05 10.30 4.62
C LYS A 632 8.93 9.02 3.81
N VAL A 633 7.81 8.80 3.12
CA VAL A 633 7.68 7.65 2.22
C VAL A 633 8.65 7.80 1.06
N ASN A 634 8.68 8.97 0.39
CA ASN A 634 9.55 9.20 -0.78
C ASN A 634 11.05 9.14 -0.46
N ALA A 635 11.44 9.33 0.80
CA ALA A 635 12.84 9.15 1.23
C ALA A 635 13.34 7.71 1.06
N ASN A 636 12.44 6.71 1.00
CA ASN A 636 12.79 5.30 0.91
C ASN A 636 12.02 4.52 -0.17
N SER A 637 10.84 5.00 -0.58
CA SER A 637 9.96 4.33 -1.54
C SER A 637 9.44 5.36 -2.55
N PRO A 638 9.72 5.21 -3.86
CA PRO A 638 9.24 6.14 -4.87
C PRO A 638 7.72 6.34 -4.82
N ILE A 639 7.26 7.60 -4.83
CA ILE A 639 5.82 7.96 -4.86
C ILE A 639 5.41 8.65 -6.18
N SER A 640 6.35 8.75 -7.12
CA SER A 640 6.18 9.41 -8.41
C SER A 640 6.95 8.73 -9.52
N TRP A 641 6.43 8.78 -10.74
CA TRP A 641 7.15 8.36 -11.93
C TRP A 641 8.05 9.50 -12.40
N ALA A 642 9.30 9.53 -11.94
CA ALA A 642 10.26 10.63 -12.21
C ALA A 642 10.46 10.95 -13.71
N ALA A 643 10.15 10.00 -14.61
CA ALA A 643 10.17 10.21 -16.06
C ALA A 643 9.04 11.13 -16.58
N TYR A 644 7.96 11.27 -15.82
CA TYR A 644 6.71 11.95 -16.22
C TYR A 644 6.25 13.01 -15.23
N ASP A 645 6.58 12.84 -13.96
CA ASP A 645 6.21 13.74 -12.89
C ASP A 645 7.26 14.84 -12.69
N GLY A 646 6.85 16.11 -12.80
CA GLY A 646 7.73 17.25 -12.55
C GLY A 646 8.14 17.44 -11.08
N SER A 647 7.45 16.78 -10.14
CA SER A 647 7.74 16.80 -8.71
C SER A 647 7.32 15.46 -8.07
N PRO A 648 8.10 14.92 -7.11
CA PRO A 648 7.69 13.74 -6.34
C PRO A 648 6.43 13.93 -5.52
N ILE A 649 6.18 15.15 -5.05
CA ILE A 649 4.98 15.48 -4.28
C ILE A 649 3.99 16.21 -5.22
N PRO A 650 2.73 15.74 -5.33
CA PRO A 650 1.70 16.45 -6.09
C PRO A 650 1.55 17.90 -5.60
N SER A 651 1.45 18.85 -6.53
CA SER A 651 1.32 20.28 -6.19
C SER A 651 -0.05 20.64 -5.63
N ASP A 652 -1.08 19.89 -6.00
CA ASP A 652 -2.47 20.15 -5.64
C ASP A 652 -2.81 19.57 -4.26
N ASN A 653 -3.74 20.22 -3.55
CA ASN A 653 -4.24 19.77 -2.25
C ASN A 653 -5.63 19.12 -2.35
N GLY A 654 -6.02 18.75 -3.58
CA GLY A 654 -7.30 18.16 -3.91
C GLY A 654 -7.30 17.60 -5.33
N GLU A 655 -8.46 17.11 -5.77
CA GLU A 655 -8.65 16.53 -7.11
C GLU A 655 -9.87 17.14 -7.78
N LEU A 656 -9.77 17.33 -9.10
CA LEU A 656 -10.89 17.65 -9.97
C LEU A 656 -11.02 16.56 -11.01
N ILE A 657 -12.15 15.84 -10.97
CA ILE A 657 -12.48 14.76 -11.89
C ILE A 657 -13.72 15.19 -12.67
N VAL A 658 -13.58 15.28 -13.98
CA VAL A 658 -14.68 15.67 -14.86
C VAL A 658 -15.11 14.48 -15.70
N ASN A 659 -16.41 14.20 -15.68
CA ASN A 659 -17.10 13.20 -16.48
C ASN A 659 -16.40 11.83 -16.49
N ASP A 660 -15.88 11.40 -15.33
CA ASP A 660 -15.22 10.10 -15.22
C ASP A 660 -14.05 9.91 -16.21
N PHE A 661 -13.34 11.00 -16.52
CA PHE A 661 -12.27 11.05 -17.53
C PHE A 661 -12.72 10.71 -18.96
N LYS A 662 -14.04 10.64 -19.20
CA LYS A 662 -14.63 10.36 -20.50
C LYS A 662 -14.89 11.66 -21.26
N THR A 663 -14.83 11.58 -22.58
CA THR A 663 -15.18 12.69 -23.45
C THR A 663 -16.57 13.21 -23.13
N ILE A 664 -16.67 14.52 -22.93
CA ILE A 664 -17.94 15.21 -22.76
C ILE A 664 -18.61 15.30 -24.13
N VAL A 665 -19.79 14.70 -24.28
CA VAL A 665 -20.57 14.72 -25.52
C VAL A 665 -21.59 15.85 -25.43
N ALA A 666 -21.52 16.82 -26.33
CA ALA A 666 -22.40 17.99 -26.34
C ALA A 666 -23.89 17.60 -26.22
N GLY A 667 -24.63 18.29 -25.36
CA GLY A 667 -26.05 18.01 -25.11
C GLY A 667 -26.36 16.77 -24.26
N THR A 668 -25.35 16.09 -23.71
CA THR A 668 -25.55 14.99 -22.76
C THR A 668 -25.25 15.41 -21.31
N PRO A 669 -25.91 14.80 -20.31
CA PRO A 669 -25.56 15.02 -18.92
C PRO A 669 -24.15 14.49 -18.60
N PHE A 670 -23.46 15.19 -17.70
CA PHE A 670 -22.16 14.78 -17.17
C PHE A 670 -22.02 15.23 -15.72
N GLN A 671 -21.00 14.72 -15.01
CA GLN A 671 -20.77 15.03 -13.60
C GLN A 671 -19.38 15.63 -13.39
N VAL A 672 -19.27 16.57 -12.45
CA VAL A 672 -17.99 17.09 -11.93
C VAL A 672 -17.86 16.65 -10.48
N GLU A 673 -16.76 15.96 -10.17
CA GLU A 673 -16.40 15.49 -8.83
C GLU A 673 -15.16 16.25 -8.34
N ILE A 674 -15.20 16.79 -7.13
CA ILE A 674 -14.07 17.52 -6.52
C ILE A 674 -13.75 16.96 -5.16
N TYR A 675 -12.51 16.52 -4.93
CA TYR A 675 -12.05 16.13 -3.60
C TYR A 675 -11.23 17.26 -2.99
N HIS A 676 -11.68 17.78 -1.86
CA HIS A 676 -10.90 18.70 -1.03
C HIS A 676 -11.31 18.51 0.42
N LEU A 677 -10.34 18.22 1.30
CA LEU A 677 -10.62 17.81 2.68
C LEU A 677 -11.41 18.89 3.44
N ASN A 678 -10.89 20.13 3.38
CA ASN A 678 -11.30 21.25 4.24
C ASN A 678 -12.24 22.26 3.57
N ALA A 679 -12.67 22.01 2.33
CA ALA A 679 -13.62 22.91 1.68
C ALA A 679 -15.00 22.74 2.31
N ALA A 680 -15.75 23.83 2.41
CA ALA A 680 -17.16 23.84 2.79
C ALA A 680 -18.07 23.84 1.55
N TYR A 681 -17.65 24.50 0.47
CA TYR A 681 -18.30 24.48 -0.83
C TYR A 681 -17.26 24.66 -1.96
N VAL A 682 -17.68 24.37 -3.19
CA VAL A 682 -16.86 24.51 -4.38
C VAL A 682 -17.62 25.27 -5.47
N ASP A 683 -16.99 26.29 -6.02
CA ASP A 683 -17.44 27.01 -7.21
C ASP A 683 -16.75 26.45 -8.45
N VAL A 684 -17.52 26.01 -9.43
CA VAL A 684 -17.03 25.37 -10.66
C VAL A 684 -17.16 26.34 -11.82
N TYR A 685 -16.11 26.42 -12.61
CA TYR A 685 -15.99 27.27 -13.79
C TYR A 685 -15.65 26.42 -15.01
N LEU A 686 -16.16 26.83 -16.17
CA LEU A 686 -15.88 26.27 -17.48
C LEU A 686 -15.40 27.40 -18.38
N ASN A 687 -14.19 27.30 -18.93
CA ASN A 687 -13.58 28.32 -19.79
C ASN A 687 -13.62 29.72 -19.15
N GLY A 688 -13.38 29.79 -17.83
CA GLY A 688 -13.44 31.03 -17.04
C GLY A 688 -14.86 31.49 -16.66
N GLN A 689 -15.91 30.89 -17.20
CA GLN A 689 -17.30 31.21 -16.84
C GLN A 689 -17.76 30.37 -15.66
N PHE A 690 -18.36 31.00 -14.65
CA PHE A 690 -18.98 30.28 -13.54
C PHE A 690 -20.17 29.45 -14.03
N ILE A 691 -20.17 28.14 -13.72
CA ILE A 691 -21.22 27.20 -14.17
C ILE A 691 -22.03 26.62 -13.01
N GLY A 692 -21.54 26.68 -11.78
CA GLY A 692 -22.32 26.24 -10.63
C GLY A 692 -21.52 26.17 -9.33
N ARG A 693 -22.25 26.21 -8.21
CA ARG A 693 -21.73 25.95 -6.88
C ARG A 693 -22.27 24.62 -6.39
N THR A 694 -21.45 23.84 -5.68
CA THR A 694 -21.92 22.69 -4.91
C THR A 694 -21.35 22.72 -3.49
N ASN A 695 -22.21 22.41 -2.53
CA ASN A 695 -21.85 22.05 -1.15
C ASN A 695 -22.31 20.63 -0.81
N TYR A 696 -22.82 19.89 -1.80
CA TYR A 696 -23.23 18.51 -1.63
C TYR A 696 -22.00 17.61 -1.66
N LYS A 697 -21.72 16.95 -0.53
CA LYS A 697 -20.57 16.06 -0.34
C LYS A 697 -21.02 14.61 -0.25
N ALA A 698 -20.65 13.80 -1.23
CA ALA A 698 -20.90 12.37 -1.30
C ALA A 698 -19.56 11.62 -1.24
N ASN A 699 -19.38 10.67 -0.32
CA ASN A 699 -18.13 9.89 -0.22
C ASN A 699 -16.85 10.77 -0.25
N GLY A 700 -16.85 11.86 0.52
CA GLY A 700 -15.74 12.80 0.58
C GLY A 700 -15.55 13.74 -0.61
N ARG A 701 -16.33 13.59 -1.69
CA ARG A 701 -16.26 14.45 -2.88
C ARG A 701 -17.44 15.41 -2.97
N PHE A 702 -17.19 16.62 -3.39
CA PHE A 702 -18.22 17.53 -3.87
C PHE A 702 -18.69 17.07 -5.24
N VAL A 703 -20.00 17.01 -5.42
CA VAL A 703 -20.61 16.55 -6.67
C VAL A 703 -21.44 17.67 -7.27
N LEU A 704 -21.22 17.95 -8.55
CA LEU A 704 -22.04 18.86 -9.36
C LEU A 704 -22.49 18.14 -10.63
N ASP A 705 -23.78 17.86 -10.71
CA ASP A 705 -24.40 17.28 -11.89
C ASP A 705 -24.74 18.38 -12.91
N MET A 706 -24.34 18.15 -14.16
CA MET A 706 -24.52 19.09 -15.25
C MET A 706 -25.47 18.48 -16.29
N THR A 707 -26.54 19.18 -16.62
CA THR A 707 -27.59 18.65 -17.52
C THR A 707 -27.27 18.78 -18.99
N ASN A 708 -26.43 19.75 -19.38
CA ASN A 708 -26.08 20.03 -20.77
C ASN A 708 -24.57 20.27 -20.92
N ALA A 709 -23.90 19.30 -21.53
CA ALA A 709 -22.51 19.42 -21.97
C ALA A 709 -22.30 20.56 -23.01
N PRO A 710 -21.28 21.42 -22.82
CA PRO A 710 -20.92 22.48 -23.75
C PRO A 710 -20.34 21.92 -25.07
N SER A 711 -20.38 22.71 -26.13
CA SER A 711 -19.65 22.43 -27.38
C SER A 711 -18.27 23.13 -27.38
N GLY A 712 -17.26 22.51 -27.98
CA GLY A 712 -15.91 23.07 -28.13
C GLY A 712 -14.92 22.64 -27.04
N SER A 713 -13.78 23.34 -26.96
CA SER A 713 -12.75 23.09 -25.95
C SER A 713 -13.30 23.35 -24.55
N VAL A 714 -13.01 22.45 -23.61
CA VAL A 714 -13.49 22.52 -22.23
C VAL A 714 -12.31 22.64 -21.26
N ASN A 715 -12.28 23.70 -20.48
CA ASN A 715 -11.33 23.89 -19.39
C ASN A 715 -12.11 24.07 -18.09
N PHE A 716 -12.08 23.07 -17.22
CA PHE A 716 -12.74 23.15 -15.93
C PHE A 716 -11.78 23.64 -14.85
N MET A 717 -12.30 24.51 -14.00
CA MET A 717 -11.65 24.98 -12.79
C MET A 717 -12.61 24.85 -11.61
N ALA A 718 -12.11 24.44 -10.46
CA ALA A 718 -12.85 24.34 -9.21
C ALA A 718 -12.17 25.20 -8.14
N MET A 719 -12.87 26.21 -7.65
CA MET A 719 -12.46 27.07 -6.55
C MET A 719 -13.03 26.52 -5.25
N CYS A 720 -12.16 25.98 -4.41
CA CYS A 720 -12.50 25.34 -3.13
C CYS A 720 -12.47 26.39 -2.02
N CYS A 721 -13.58 26.63 -1.34
CA CYS A 721 -13.71 27.67 -0.33
C CYS A 721 -14.07 27.11 1.04
N ASP A 722 -13.66 27.79 2.11
CA ASP A 722 -14.18 27.54 3.45
C ASP A 722 -15.57 28.17 3.65
N ALA A 723 -16.13 28.02 4.85
CA ALA A 723 -17.48 28.49 5.17
C ALA A 723 -17.60 30.03 5.15
N ASP A 724 -16.49 30.74 5.35
CA ASP A 724 -16.44 32.21 5.34
C ASP A 724 -16.19 32.77 3.92
N GLY A 725 -16.04 31.89 2.93
CA GLY A 725 -15.84 32.23 1.53
C GLY A 725 -14.40 32.54 1.16
N LYS A 726 -13.44 32.26 2.05
CA LYS A 726 -12.01 32.35 1.71
C LYS A 726 -11.63 31.17 0.82
N VAL A 727 -10.92 31.49 -0.25
CA VAL A 727 -10.37 30.49 -1.18
C VAL A 727 -9.26 29.71 -0.49
N LEU A 728 -9.41 28.39 -0.44
CA LEU A 728 -8.45 27.44 0.11
C LEU A 728 -7.54 26.88 -1.00
N ASP A 729 -8.12 26.49 -2.13
CA ASP A 729 -7.38 25.99 -3.29
C ASP A 729 -8.15 26.21 -4.59
N ILE A 730 -7.43 26.17 -5.70
CA ILE A 730 -7.99 26.18 -7.06
C ILE A 730 -7.43 24.98 -7.81
N LEU A 731 -8.32 24.14 -8.31
CA LEU A 731 -8.01 22.89 -9.01
C LEU A 731 -8.44 23.02 -10.48
N GLY A 732 -7.66 22.49 -11.42
CA GLY A 732 -7.94 22.62 -12.85
C GLY A 732 -7.69 21.34 -13.65
N THR A 733 -8.49 21.08 -14.68
CA THR A 733 -8.28 19.96 -15.61
C THR A 733 -7.28 20.39 -16.69
N ILE A 734 -5.99 20.15 -16.49
CA ILE A 734 -4.97 20.61 -17.44
C ILE A 734 -5.22 20.03 -18.84
N THR A 735 -5.43 20.89 -19.83
CA THR A 735 -4.88 20.68 -21.16
C THR A 735 -3.63 21.54 -21.23
N ALA A 736 -2.52 20.99 -21.69
CA ALA A 736 -1.38 21.77 -22.17
C ALA A 736 -1.83 22.59 -23.39
N VAL A 737 -2.54 23.67 -23.13
CA VAL A 737 -2.47 24.89 -23.92
C VAL A 737 -1.75 25.82 -22.96
N GLU A 738 -0.67 26.44 -23.43
CA GLU A 738 0.00 27.56 -22.78
C GLU A 738 -1.01 28.28 -21.86
N GLU A 739 -0.81 28.36 -20.54
CA GLU A 739 -1.72 29.12 -19.64
C GLU A 739 -1.67 30.56 -20.12
N ILE A 740 -2.46 30.88 -21.13
CA ILE A 740 -2.59 32.18 -21.75
C ILE A 740 -3.86 32.73 -21.14
N LEU A 741 -3.69 33.53 -20.09
CA LEU A 741 -4.73 34.43 -19.66
C LEU A 741 -4.57 35.72 -20.46
N ILE A 742 -5.64 36.13 -21.13
CA ILE A 742 -5.73 37.44 -21.79
C ILE A 742 -6.81 38.21 -21.06
N ILE A 743 -6.51 39.46 -20.71
CA ILE A 743 -7.45 40.38 -20.08
C ILE A 743 -7.53 41.62 -20.97
N ASP A 744 -8.70 41.84 -21.57
CA ASP A 744 -9.00 42.98 -22.42
C ASP A 744 -9.39 44.22 -21.59
N ASN A 745 -9.53 45.38 -22.22
CA ASN A 745 -9.88 46.62 -21.53
C ASN A 745 -11.35 46.69 -21.09
N ASP A 746 -12.23 45.84 -21.64
CA ASP A 746 -13.64 45.73 -21.26
C ASP A 746 -13.96 44.51 -20.39
N ASP A 747 -12.94 43.73 -20.01
CA ASP A 747 -13.08 42.60 -19.09
C ASP A 747 -13.24 43.07 -17.63
N PRO A 748 -14.01 42.34 -16.78
CA PRO A 748 -14.20 42.69 -15.37
C PRO A 748 -12.91 42.78 -14.53
N ALA A 749 -11.83 42.14 -14.99
CA ALA A 749 -10.53 42.13 -14.34
C ALA A 749 -9.63 43.32 -14.74
N CYS A 750 -10.11 44.22 -15.61
CA CYS A 750 -9.48 45.50 -15.93
C CYS A 750 -10.21 46.65 -15.23
N HIS A 751 -9.46 47.54 -14.59
CA HIS A 751 -9.96 48.69 -13.84
C HIS A 751 -9.30 49.97 -14.33
N LEU A 752 -10.12 50.90 -14.83
CA LEU A 752 -9.68 52.21 -15.31
C LEU A 752 -9.95 53.28 -14.24
N GLU A 753 -8.91 53.98 -13.83
CA GLU A 753 -8.96 55.12 -12.89
C GLU A 753 -8.50 56.39 -13.59
N GLY A 754 -9.19 57.51 -13.34
CA GLY A 754 -8.88 58.81 -13.96
C GLY A 754 -9.57 59.01 -15.31
N SER A 755 -9.00 59.88 -16.14
CA SER A 755 -9.62 60.30 -17.40
C SER A 755 -9.22 59.36 -18.55
N TRP A 756 -10.10 58.41 -18.87
CA TRP A 756 -9.97 57.50 -20.01
C TRP A 756 -11.13 57.69 -20.98
N ASP A 757 -10.81 57.68 -22.28
CA ASP A 757 -11.77 57.78 -23.37
C ASP A 757 -11.78 56.46 -24.15
N THR A 758 -12.86 55.70 -24.07
CA THR A 758 -12.97 54.38 -24.71
C THR A 758 -13.50 54.50 -26.13
N ARG A 759 -12.76 53.94 -27.10
CA ARG A 759 -13.07 54.01 -28.54
C ARG A 759 -13.41 52.65 -29.10
N THR A 760 -14.46 52.58 -29.90
CA THR A 760 -14.90 51.34 -30.58
C THR A 760 -14.61 51.33 -32.08
N GLN A 761 -14.51 52.48 -32.77
CA GLN A 761 -14.51 52.56 -34.24
C GLN A 761 -13.34 53.28 -34.93
N ALA A 762 -12.22 53.61 -34.26
CA ALA A 762 -11.30 54.61 -34.83
C ALA A 762 -9.95 54.13 -35.38
N GLN A 763 -9.37 52.99 -34.95
CA GLN A 763 -8.05 52.57 -35.44
C GLN A 763 -7.90 51.04 -35.64
N PRO A 764 -7.26 50.59 -36.74
CA PRO A 764 -6.85 49.20 -36.92
C PRO A 764 -5.84 48.76 -35.85
N GLY A 765 -5.89 47.48 -35.47
CA GLY A 765 -4.90 46.88 -34.57
C GLY A 765 -5.25 46.95 -33.07
N LYS A 766 -6.51 47.20 -32.70
CA LYS A 766 -7.01 46.98 -31.33
C LYS A 766 -7.27 45.49 -31.04
N TYR A 767 -7.20 45.07 -29.79
CA TYR A 767 -7.73 43.78 -29.34
C TYR A 767 -9.24 43.94 -29.05
N GLY A 768 -10.00 42.85 -29.20
CA GLY A 768 -11.44 42.86 -28.92
C GLY A 768 -12.28 43.98 -29.58
N ASN A 769 -13.24 44.50 -28.81
CA ASN A 769 -14.27 45.43 -29.30
C ASN A 769 -13.89 46.90 -29.14
N SER A 770 -12.99 47.23 -28.20
CA SER A 770 -12.67 48.61 -27.85
C SER A 770 -11.22 48.76 -27.41
N TYR A 771 -10.81 49.99 -27.11
CA TYR A 771 -9.56 50.29 -26.38
C TYR A 771 -9.74 51.66 -25.73
N SER A 772 -9.01 51.93 -24.66
CA SER A 772 -9.12 53.16 -23.87
C SER A 772 -7.87 54.02 -24.03
N LEU A 773 -8.05 55.33 -24.25
CA LEU A 773 -6.95 56.28 -24.42
C LEU A 773 -6.95 57.37 -23.34
N SER A 774 -5.75 57.83 -22.97
CA SER A 774 -5.56 58.94 -22.04
C SER A 774 -4.38 59.81 -22.47
N TRP A 775 -4.53 61.14 -22.40
CA TRP A 775 -3.44 62.07 -22.71
C TRP A 775 -2.40 62.05 -21.60
N GLY A 776 -1.13 62.26 -21.94
CA GLY A 776 -0.06 62.36 -20.94
C GLY A 776 -0.31 63.52 -19.97
N THR A 777 -0.22 63.26 -18.66
CA THR A 777 -0.43 64.29 -17.63
C THR A 777 0.45 64.07 -16.39
N ASN A 778 0.53 65.09 -15.53
CA ASN A 778 1.18 65.02 -14.21
C ASN A 778 0.28 64.39 -13.12
N ALA A 779 -1.01 64.15 -13.38
CA ALA A 779 -1.95 63.53 -12.45
C ALA A 779 -2.42 62.20 -13.05
N ALA A 780 -1.68 61.13 -12.73
CA ALA A 780 -1.72 59.90 -13.50
C ALA A 780 -3.10 59.19 -13.50
N SER A 781 -3.70 59.05 -14.68
CA SER A 781 -4.72 58.04 -14.97
C SER A 781 -4.06 56.65 -14.98
N LYS A 782 -4.78 55.62 -14.54
CA LYS A 782 -4.27 54.24 -14.45
C LYS A 782 -5.22 53.26 -15.13
N ALA A 783 -4.65 52.27 -15.80
CA ALA A 783 -5.34 51.06 -16.20
C ALA A 783 -4.68 49.89 -15.48
N THR A 784 -5.47 49.14 -14.71
CA THR A 784 -4.98 48.05 -13.87
C THR A 784 -5.62 46.76 -14.32
N TRP A 785 -4.81 45.77 -14.68
CA TRP A 785 -5.26 44.41 -14.93
C TRP A 785 -4.82 43.51 -13.78
N GLU A 786 -5.78 42.86 -13.13
CA GLU A 786 -5.53 41.93 -12.02
C GLU A 786 -5.79 40.49 -12.45
N PHE A 787 -4.92 39.57 -12.03
CA PHE A 787 -5.03 38.16 -12.38
C PHE A 787 -4.58 37.27 -11.24
N LEU A 788 -5.04 36.03 -11.25
CA LEU A 788 -4.64 35.03 -10.27
C LEU A 788 -3.66 34.04 -10.90
N ILE A 789 -2.62 33.71 -10.14
CA ILE A 789 -1.61 32.76 -10.56
C ILE A 789 -2.00 31.37 -10.05
N THR A 790 -2.37 30.49 -10.98
CA THR A 790 -2.84 29.13 -10.70
C THR A 790 -1.70 28.13 -10.51
N LYS A 791 -0.48 28.48 -10.94
CA LYS A 791 0.71 27.63 -10.87
C LYS A 791 1.96 28.47 -10.59
N SER A 792 2.82 28.03 -9.68
CA SER A 792 4.12 28.69 -9.51
C SER A 792 4.96 28.54 -10.78
N GLY A 793 5.63 29.59 -11.21
CA GLY A 793 6.51 29.52 -12.38
C GLY A 793 6.84 30.86 -13.00
N LEU A 794 7.57 30.79 -14.11
CA LEU A 794 7.89 31.95 -14.94
C LEU A 794 6.77 32.20 -15.95
N TYR A 795 6.28 33.43 -16.02
CA TYR A 795 5.24 33.87 -16.93
C TYR A 795 5.75 34.97 -17.86
N GLU A 796 5.46 34.84 -19.16
CA GLU A 796 5.64 35.93 -20.12
C GLU A 796 4.44 36.87 -20.00
N ILE A 797 4.72 38.14 -19.72
CA ILE A 797 3.73 39.22 -19.73
C ILE A 797 3.92 40.04 -21.01
N ALA A 798 2.83 40.23 -21.75
CA ALA A 798 2.82 41.03 -22.98
C ALA A 798 1.58 41.94 -23.02
N THR A 799 1.63 42.99 -23.82
CA THR A 799 0.51 43.92 -24.07
C THR A 799 0.20 44.01 -25.56
N TRP A 800 -1.07 44.23 -25.88
CA TRP A 800 -1.56 44.56 -27.21
C TRP A 800 -2.06 46.00 -27.21
N TYR A 801 -1.94 46.72 -28.33
CA TYR A 801 -2.50 48.07 -28.51
C TYR A 801 -2.56 48.47 -30.00
N PRO A 802 -3.42 49.43 -30.38
CA PRO A 802 -3.35 50.11 -31.67
C PRO A 802 -2.25 51.18 -31.70
N SER A 803 -1.31 51.06 -32.64
CA SER A 803 -0.21 52.01 -32.81
C SER A 803 -0.59 53.21 -33.68
N ALA A 804 -0.10 54.40 -33.31
CA ALA A 804 -0.23 55.63 -34.10
C ALA A 804 0.91 56.63 -33.78
N PHE A 805 1.10 57.63 -34.63
CA PHE A 805 2.18 58.61 -34.48
C PHE A 805 2.07 59.52 -33.24
N ASN A 806 0.88 59.64 -32.65
CA ASN A 806 0.60 60.44 -31.46
C ASN A 806 0.45 59.59 -30.19
N ARG A 807 1.12 58.43 -30.14
CA ARG A 807 1.19 57.56 -28.97
C ARG A 807 2.48 57.82 -28.20
N ALA A 808 2.49 57.50 -26.91
CA ALA A 808 3.66 57.58 -26.07
C ALA A 808 4.78 56.65 -26.56
N GLU A 809 6.01 57.13 -26.51
CA GLU A 809 7.20 56.30 -26.77
C GLU A 809 7.68 55.55 -25.51
N ASP A 810 7.16 55.93 -24.35
CA ASP A 810 7.63 55.56 -23.02
C ASP A 810 6.48 55.15 -22.08
N ALA A 811 5.38 54.57 -22.61
CA ALA A 811 4.21 54.20 -21.82
C ALA A 811 4.61 53.22 -20.67
N PRO A 812 4.50 53.61 -19.39
CA PRO A 812 5.03 52.81 -18.28
C PRO A 812 4.07 51.70 -17.86
N PHE A 813 4.46 50.44 -18.07
CA PHE A 813 3.80 49.25 -17.54
C PHE A 813 4.53 48.72 -16.30
N THR A 814 3.87 48.76 -15.14
CA THR A 814 4.38 48.25 -13.87
C THR A 814 3.80 46.87 -13.57
N VAL A 815 4.66 45.85 -13.50
CA VAL A 815 4.30 44.47 -13.16
C VAL A 815 4.64 44.21 -11.69
N HIS A 816 3.65 43.79 -10.91
CA HIS A 816 3.82 43.28 -9.55
C HIS A 816 3.93 41.75 -9.62
N HIS A 817 5.09 41.21 -9.24
CA HIS A 817 5.41 39.79 -9.33
C HIS A 817 6.06 39.29 -8.02
N ALA A 818 6.29 37.98 -7.86
CA ALA A 818 6.75 37.40 -6.59
C ALA A 818 8.13 37.94 -6.12
N ARG A 819 8.94 38.43 -7.07
CA ARG A 819 10.28 38.99 -6.80
C ARG A 819 10.31 40.52 -6.62
N GLY A 820 9.14 41.18 -6.59
CA GLY A 820 9.03 42.62 -6.39
C GLY A 820 8.19 43.31 -7.46
N VAL A 821 8.56 44.54 -7.78
CA VAL A 821 7.81 45.40 -8.71
C VAL A 821 8.76 45.91 -9.78
N THR A 822 8.41 45.71 -11.05
CA THR A 822 9.23 46.13 -12.20
C THR A 822 8.42 47.00 -13.14
N THR A 823 8.94 48.17 -13.51
CA THR A 823 8.31 49.05 -14.51
C THR A 823 9.08 49.01 -15.82
N VAL A 824 8.36 48.80 -16.93
CA VAL A 824 8.92 48.71 -18.29
C VAL A 824 8.23 49.74 -19.17
N PRO A 825 8.99 50.67 -19.80
CA PRO A 825 8.43 51.60 -20.78
C PRO A 825 8.20 50.89 -22.12
N ILE A 826 7.02 51.10 -22.71
CA ILE A 826 6.62 50.51 -24.00
C ILE A 826 6.36 51.63 -25.02
N ASN A 827 6.97 51.52 -26.20
CA ASN A 827 6.75 52.45 -27.30
C ASN A 827 5.48 52.07 -28.08
N GLN A 828 4.39 52.77 -27.81
CA GLN A 828 3.10 52.51 -28.43
C GLN A 828 2.95 53.09 -29.85
N ARG A 829 3.98 53.73 -30.42
CA ARG A 829 4.01 54.13 -31.84
C ARG A 829 4.34 52.95 -32.77
N LEU A 830 4.88 51.87 -32.22
CA LEU A 830 5.41 50.72 -32.97
C LEU A 830 4.64 49.44 -32.64
N ASN A 831 4.66 48.48 -33.57
CA ASN A 831 4.15 47.11 -33.37
C ASN A 831 2.69 47.02 -32.88
N GLY A 832 1.82 47.93 -33.32
CA GLY A 832 0.40 47.83 -33.02
C GLY A 832 -0.26 46.65 -33.73
N GLY A 833 -1.34 46.11 -33.16
CA GLY A 833 -2.03 44.94 -33.72
C GLY A 833 -1.27 43.62 -33.55
N MET A 834 -0.37 43.53 -32.58
CA MET A 834 0.34 42.31 -32.20
C MET A 834 0.74 42.34 -30.71
N TRP A 835 1.11 41.18 -30.14
CA TRP A 835 1.58 41.06 -28.76
C TRP A 835 3.00 41.59 -28.60
N ASN A 836 3.17 42.62 -27.78
CA ASN A 836 4.45 43.23 -27.43
C ASN A 836 4.86 42.78 -26.03
N LYS A 837 5.99 42.09 -25.92
CA LYS A 837 6.49 41.55 -24.65
C LYS A 837 6.88 42.68 -23.70
N ILE A 838 6.33 42.64 -22.48
CA ILE A 838 6.75 43.49 -21.35
C ILE A 838 7.94 42.83 -20.65
N GLY A 839 7.88 41.52 -20.40
CA GLY A 839 8.98 40.77 -19.79
C GLY A 839 8.56 39.39 -19.29
N ASP A 840 9.52 38.64 -18.74
CA ASP A 840 9.28 37.36 -18.08
C ASP A 840 9.40 37.53 -16.57
N PHE A 841 8.37 37.15 -15.83
CA PHE A 841 8.27 37.39 -14.39
C PHE A 841 7.88 36.12 -13.64
N PHE A 842 8.52 35.91 -12.49
CA PHE A 842 8.22 34.77 -11.63
C PHE A 842 7.05 35.11 -10.71
N PHE A 843 6.08 34.20 -10.64
CA PHE A 843 4.93 34.30 -9.74
C PHE A 843 4.80 33.03 -8.89
N ASP A 844 4.33 33.21 -7.66
CA ASP A 844 3.98 32.11 -6.77
C ASP A 844 2.52 31.69 -6.98
N ARG A 845 2.24 30.39 -6.90
CA ARG A 845 0.88 29.85 -6.90
C ARG A 845 0.02 30.55 -5.84
N ASN A 846 -1.25 30.78 -6.18
CA ASN A 846 -2.26 31.39 -5.33
C ASN A 846 -1.92 32.83 -4.90
N THR A 847 -1.08 33.53 -5.67
CA THR A 847 -0.85 34.97 -5.50
C THR A 847 -1.54 35.78 -6.58
N ALA A 848 -2.00 36.97 -6.22
CA ALA A 848 -2.53 37.93 -7.18
C ALA A 848 -1.37 38.58 -7.94
N GLY A 849 -1.39 38.48 -9.26
CA GLY A 849 -0.55 39.27 -10.15
C GLY A 849 -1.29 40.54 -10.59
N LYS A 850 -0.52 41.60 -10.83
CA LYS A 850 -1.08 42.89 -11.25
C LYS A 850 -0.17 43.59 -12.25
N VAL A 851 -0.76 44.09 -13.33
CA VAL A 851 -0.10 44.99 -14.30
C VAL A 851 -0.80 46.34 -14.26
N VAL A 852 -0.04 47.41 -14.10
CA VAL A 852 -0.55 48.79 -14.04
C VAL A 852 0.08 49.60 -15.16
N LEU A 853 -0.73 50.15 -16.06
CA LEU A 853 -0.33 51.16 -17.02
C LEU A 853 -0.71 52.55 -16.50
N THR A 854 0.18 53.52 -16.64
CA THR A 854 -0.14 54.93 -16.31
C THR A 854 0.12 55.87 -17.49
N ASN A 855 -0.54 57.03 -17.53
CA ASN A 855 -0.27 58.10 -18.50
C ASN A 855 0.80 59.11 -18.02
N ALA A 856 1.64 58.73 -17.06
CA ALA A 856 2.76 59.54 -16.59
C ALA A 856 3.96 59.42 -17.53
N ILE A 857 3.85 60.06 -18.69
CA ILE A 857 4.80 60.01 -19.80
C ILE A 857 5.53 61.34 -19.98
N ALA A 858 6.73 61.32 -20.57
CA ALA A 858 7.55 62.54 -20.71
C ALA A 858 6.91 63.61 -21.63
N ASN A 859 6.25 63.18 -22.71
CA ASN A 859 5.58 64.09 -23.64
C ASN A 859 4.07 64.12 -23.41
N THR A 860 3.58 65.15 -22.73
CA THR A 860 2.15 65.30 -22.42
C THR A 860 1.27 65.58 -23.65
N ALA A 861 1.88 65.83 -24.82
CA ALA A 861 1.16 65.93 -26.09
C ALA A 861 0.95 64.57 -26.79
N ASP A 862 1.41 63.46 -26.20
CA ASP A 862 1.15 62.10 -26.67
C ASP A 862 0.05 61.39 -25.83
N LEU A 863 -0.46 60.29 -26.37
CA LEU A 863 -1.51 59.45 -25.77
C LEU A 863 -0.95 58.10 -25.30
N VAL A 864 -1.40 57.63 -24.14
CA VAL A 864 -1.26 56.23 -23.71
C VAL A 864 -2.55 55.47 -24.02
N VAL A 865 -2.40 54.20 -24.42
CA VAL A 865 -3.52 53.30 -24.74
C VAL A 865 -3.50 52.08 -23.84
N ALA A 866 -4.64 51.80 -23.21
CA ALA A 866 -4.96 50.55 -22.53
C ALA A 866 -5.90 49.73 -23.41
N ASP A 867 -5.49 48.51 -23.72
CA ASP A 867 -6.22 47.57 -24.59
C ASP A 867 -6.14 46.19 -23.89
N ALA A 868 -5.32 45.25 -24.34
CA ALA A 868 -5.20 43.95 -23.67
C ALA A 868 -3.81 43.65 -23.09
N ILE A 869 -3.78 42.79 -22.06
CA ILE A 869 -2.57 42.10 -21.59
C ILE A 869 -2.67 40.59 -21.78
N ARG A 870 -1.53 39.93 -21.93
CA ARG A 870 -1.39 38.47 -21.99
C ARG A 870 -0.43 38.01 -20.91
N ILE A 871 -0.83 37.00 -20.16
CA ILE A 871 -0.05 36.29 -19.15
C ILE A 871 0.09 34.86 -19.62
N LYS A 872 1.32 34.43 -19.92
CA LYS A 872 1.60 33.12 -20.51
C LYS A 872 2.57 32.32 -19.64
N TRP A 873 2.16 31.19 -19.07
CA TRP A 873 3.10 30.32 -18.34
C TRP A 873 4.15 29.74 -19.30
N ILE A 874 5.43 29.83 -18.91
CA ILE A 874 6.57 29.38 -19.72
C ILE A 874 7.19 28.11 -19.12
N SER A 875 7.56 28.12 -17.84
CA SER A 875 8.32 27.03 -17.22
C SER A 875 8.18 27.00 -15.68
N PRO A 876 8.45 25.84 -15.05
CA PRO A 876 8.31 25.67 -13.60
C PRO A 876 9.49 26.21 -12.78
N GLN A 877 10.54 26.80 -13.38
CA GLN A 877 11.86 26.96 -12.74
C GLN A 877 11.82 27.46 -11.28
N THR A 878 12.04 26.52 -10.37
CA THR A 878 12.58 26.73 -9.03
C THR A 878 14.09 26.81 -9.15
N GLY A 879 14.65 28.02 -9.17
CA GLY A 879 16.09 28.24 -9.37
C GLY A 879 16.59 29.46 -8.61
N VAL A 880 17.27 29.16 -7.51
CA VAL A 880 18.09 29.98 -6.62
C VAL A 880 18.94 31.01 -7.39
N ASP A 881 18.95 32.26 -6.93
CA ASP A 881 20.10 33.16 -7.15
C ASP A 881 21.31 32.58 -6.40
N SER A 882 21.99 31.61 -7.00
CA SER A 882 23.32 31.21 -6.56
C SER A 882 24.16 30.90 -7.78
N TRP A 883 24.92 31.92 -8.21
CA TRP A 883 26.06 31.76 -9.08
C TRP A 883 27.07 30.82 -8.40
N VAL A 884 27.17 29.57 -8.87
CA VAL A 884 28.37 28.75 -8.64
C VAL A 884 29.31 29.01 -9.82
N LEU A 885 30.31 29.86 -9.57
CA LEU A 885 31.49 29.96 -10.42
C LEU A 885 32.32 28.68 -10.22
N TYR A 886 32.48 27.89 -11.29
CA TYR A 886 33.52 26.87 -11.35
C TYR A 886 34.89 27.58 -11.37
N GLY A 887 35.72 27.34 -10.34
CA GLY A 887 37.05 27.91 -10.24
C GLY A 887 37.93 27.26 -9.17
N ARG A 888 38.69 26.26 -9.61
CA ARG A 888 39.80 25.51 -8.97
C ARG A 888 39.46 24.50 -7.88
#